data_AF-A0A6P1ZU84-F1
#
_entry.id   AF-A0A6P1ZU84-F1
#
_cell.length_a   1.000
_cell.length_b   1.000
_cell.length_c   1.000
_cell.angle_alpha   90.00
_cell.angle_beta   90.00
_cell.angle_gamma   90.00
#
_symmetry.space_group_name_H-M   'P 1'
#
loop_
_entity.id
_entity.type
_entity.pdbx_description
1 polymer ?
#
loop_
_entity_poly.entity_id
_entity_poly.type
_entity_poly.pdbx_seq_one_letter_code
_entity_poly.pdbx_strand_id
1 'polypeptide(L)'
;MSDQGDFKQTVTVNGVEYCVISGTGNASIIINYFYDSFNFPKNDNHENLPCPYRGLLHFSYKDAQFFFGREIFVEELFRVIQTCNFIPIIGASGSGKSSVVFAGLVPRLQQEHWIITHFRPGSDPFYSLAVALISPDKADNLNLSQNTQDYQARKLAGQFRSKEVTFPEIISCIQEQNPNKRILIIADQFEELYTLSKDYETCRTFLDFLLGINPSSANQLPSSTVLVATMRADFLDKALLHRSFANVLKNDIKLGAMNREELKQVIERPAQKLKVTFEHGLVKRIVDDLEKEPGNLPLLEFALTLLWQRRTGEQLTHTAYQDIGEVQGALARYADEKYRQLNNYDEQEQVKRIFIQLIRLGQDTGDTRRLATREEFDKVSWKMVKKLADDRLVVTSRNAAGQETVEIVHEALIRHWQVLRSYIEQNRAKLIQKDRFERLAKEWEDKKKSKDYLLQGKQLNEAQVFQQQETSNFRLSPLACDFIKQSIERRRNNRFKVFGLGLVLPLGLTIYIGNVLAKEFRITQLRDIIDKEGNNLIDSTARRKALEELVKLGASVGQFNFSNGNLSTLELSNADLSGATFAVANFRQAILKGANFSRTHIVNANFSNANLSGAKFIDASLSTSVFNSADLSGADFTNAHCSSTNFSGANLTKANFSKVGYLRPYFTGANIKFTDFRNPNLNADLLVYVLAIQGAKNWQYACYNPDVRKKLGLPPENPSECDK
;
A
#
# COMPACT_ATOMS: atom_id res chain seq x y z
N MET A 1 -59.82 -46.97 -13.86
CA MET A 1 -61.07 -46.51 -13.25
C MET A 1 -60.70 -46.09 -11.83
N SER A 2 -60.28 -44.83 -11.64
CA SER A 2 -61.10 -43.59 -11.52
C SER A 2 -61.37 -43.29 -10.03
N ASP A 3 -61.13 -42.10 -9.46
CA ASP A 3 -60.67 -40.81 -10.03
C ASP A 3 -60.16 -39.87 -8.89
N GLN A 4 -59.26 -38.90 -9.19
CA GLN A 4 -58.89 -37.68 -8.39
C GLN A 4 -58.31 -37.85 -6.95
N GLY A 5 -57.45 -36.98 -6.36
CA GLY A 5 -56.77 -35.73 -6.77
C GLY A 5 -55.79 -35.20 -5.67
N ASP A 6 -54.98 -34.16 -5.95
CA ASP A 6 -53.89 -33.63 -5.09
C ASP A 6 -54.30 -32.64 -3.95
N PHE A 7 -53.50 -32.54 -2.86
CA PHE A 7 -52.83 -31.31 -2.31
C PHE A 7 -52.57 -31.20 -0.76
N LYS A 8 -51.52 -30.41 -0.44
CA LYS A 8 -51.23 -29.59 0.79
C LYS A 8 -50.71 -30.28 2.09
N GLN A 9 -49.76 -29.61 2.76
CA GLN A 9 -49.12 -30.01 4.04
C GLN A 9 -49.51 -29.06 5.19
N THR A 10 -49.66 -29.63 6.39
CA THR A 10 -50.14 -28.98 7.63
C THR A 10 -49.07 -28.95 8.73
N VAL A 11 -49.23 -28.10 9.77
CA VAL A 11 -48.43 -28.16 11.01
C VAL A 11 -49.36 -28.08 12.23
N THR A 12 -49.09 -28.92 13.24
CA THR A 12 -49.97 -29.18 14.38
C THR A 12 -49.36 -28.68 15.70
N VAL A 13 -50.16 -28.04 16.56
CA VAL A 13 -49.77 -27.72 17.95
C VAL A 13 -50.96 -28.02 18.88
N ASN A 14 -50.70 -28.68 20.01
CA ASN A 14 -51.73 -29.09 20.99
C ASN A 14 -52.90 -29.92 20.42
N GLY A 15 -52.63 -30.79 19.44
CA GLY A 15 -53.62 -31.74 18.91
C GLY A 15 -54.70 -31.12 18.02
N VAL A 16 -54.63 -29.81 17.74
CA VAL A 16 -55.46 -29.11 16.77
C VAL A 16 -54.61 -28.79 15.55
N GLU A 17 -55.08 -29.17 14.36
CA GLU A 17 -54.43 -28.83 13.10
C GLU A 17 -54.75 -27.39 12.70
N TYR A 18 -53.71 -26.57 12.51
CA TYR A 18 -53.88 -25.20 12.06
C TYR A 18 -53.61 -25.09 10.56
N CYS A 19 -54.69 -25.05 9.79
CA CYS A 19 -54.69 -24.64 8.38
C CYS A 19 -55.70 -23.51 8.18
N VAL A 20 -55.44 -22.33 8.76
CA VAL A 20 -56.44 -21.23 8.78
C VAL A 20 -55.84 -19.86 8.50
N ILE A 21 -56.16 -19.36 7.30
CA ILE A 21 -56.43 -17.95 7.05
C ILE A 21 -57.91 -17.69 7.34
N SER A 22 -58.22 -16.74 8.23
CA SER A 22 -59.47 -15.95 8.35
C SER A 22 -59.22 -14.90 9.45
N GLY A 23 -60.05 -13.89 9.77
CA GLY A 23 -61.19 -13.23 9.13
C GLY A 23 -61.44 -11.90 9.92
N THR A 24 -62.31 -10.96 9.55
CA THR A 24 -63.21 -10.88 8.39
C THR A 24 -62.99 -9.55 7.63
N GLY A 25 -64.03 -8.72 7.37
CA GLY A 25 -63.94 -7.53 6.52
C GLY A 25 -63.97 -6.19 7.25
N ASN A 26 -62.94 -5.37 7.04
CA ASN A 26 -63.04 -3.96 6.61
C ASN A 26 -61.64 -3.49 6.15
N ALA A 27 -61.58 -2.50 5.26
CA ALA A 27 -60.32 -2.08 4.64
C ALA A 27 -59.42 -1.30 5.63
N SER A 28 -58.22 -1.84 5.90
CA SER A 28 -57.22 -1.26 6.80
C SER A 28 -55.84 -1.30 6.15
N ILE A 29 -55.22 -0.14 5.91
CA ILE A 29 -53.86 -0.01 5.36
C ILE A 29 -52.88 0.28 6.49
N ILE A 30 -51.80 -0.50 6.58
CA ILE A 30 -50.89 -0.48 7.74
C ILE A 30 -49.43 -0.45 7.26
N ILE A 31 -48.62 0.40 7.89
CA ILE A 31 -47.27 0.78 7.44
C ILE A 31 -46.21 0.15 8.36
N ASN A 32 -45.15 -0.41 7.78
CA ASN A 32 -43.93 -0.73 8.53
C ASN A 32 -43.16 0.55 8.89
N TYR A 33 -43.01 0.82 10.18
CA TYR A 33 -42.40 2.04 10.70
C TYR A 33 -40.89 2.13 10.42
N PHE A 34 -40.48 3.14 9.65
CA PHE A 34 -39.09 3.62 9.62
C PHE A 34 -38.95 5.16 9.59
N TYR A 35 -40.02 5.89 9.92
CA TYR A 35 -39.98 7.34 10.15
C TYR A 35 -40.99 7.73 11.22
N ASP A 36 -40.54 7.89 12.47
CA ASP A 36 -41.38 8.43 13.53
C ASP A 36 -41.80 9.88 13.20
N SER A 37 -43.06 10.17 13.51
CA SER A 37 -43.69 11.46 13.25
C SER A 37 -43.00 12.58 14.04
N PHE A 38 -42.71 13.70 13.37
CA PHE A 38 -42.22 14.88 14.06
C PHE A 38 -43.32 15.54 14.87
N ASN A 39 -43.08 15.74 16.16
CA ASN A 39 -43.82 16.72 16.95
C ASN A 39 -43.00 18.01 17.00
N PHE A 40 -43.35 18.99 16.18
CA PHE A 40 -42.90 20.36 16.42
C PHE A 40 -43.46 20.80 17.80
N PRO A 41 -42.69 21.54 18.62
CA PRO A 41 -43.26 22.19 19.79
C PRO A 41 -44.43 23.05 19.33
N LYS A 42 -45.62 22.80 19.88
CA LYS A 42 -46.81 23.57 19.54
C LYS A 42 -46.60 24.99 20.04
N ASN A 43 -46.77 25.95 19.14
CA ASN A 43 -46.91 27.35 19.52
C ASN A 43 -48.39 27.55 19.89
N ASP A 44 -48.71 27.57 21.18
CA ASP A 44 -50.08 27.50 21.71
C ASP A 44 -50.97 28.74 21.39
N ASN A 45 -50.46 29.69 20.59
CA ASN A 45 -51.07 31.00 20.34
C ASN A 45 -51.86 31.11 19.01
N HIS A 46 -51.95 30.03 18.22
CA HIS A 46 -52.72 30.01 16.97
C HIS A 46 -53.60 28.77 16.88
N GLU A 47 -54.75 28.89 16.20
CA GLU A 47 -55.64 27.77 15.95
C GLU A 47 -54.87 26.55 15.41
N ASN A 48 -55.24 25.36 15.90
CA ASN A 48 -54.44 24.13 15.91
C ASN A 48 -54.38 23.43 14.53
N LEU A 49 -54.21 24.22 13.45
CA LEU A 49 -54.10 23.76 12.07
C LEU A 49 -52.86 22.87 11.89
N PRO A 50 -53.01 21.66 11.34
CA PRO A 50 -51.87 20.79 11.05
C PRO A 50 -50.95 21.44 10.01
N CYS A 51 -49.63 21.26 10.14
CA CYS A 51 -48.70 21.67 9.10
C CYS A 51 -48.92 20.80 7.85
N PRO A 52 -49.22 21.39 6.68
CA PRO A 52 -49.47 20.60 5.47
C PRO A 52 -48.17 20.14 4.80
N TYR A 53 -47.05 20.80 5.11
CA TYR A 53 -45.70 20.48 4.64
C TYR A 53 -45.04 19.41 5.53
N ARG A 54 -44.14 18.61 4.95
CA ARG A 54 -43.54 17.42 5.58
C ARG A 54 -42.05 17.59 5.93
N GLY A 55 -41.46 18.71 5.53
CA GLY A 55 -40.07 19.03 5.78
C GLY A 55 -39.13 18.09 5.02
N LEU A 56 -38.21 17.43 5.72
CA LEU A 56 -37.28 16.47 5.11
C LEU A 56 -37.87 15.04 5.00
N LEU A 57 -39.13 14.85 5.38
CA LEU A 57 -39.86 13.59 5.12
C LEU A 57 -40.48 13.61 3.72
N HIS A 58 -40.61 12.42 3.12
CA HIS A 58 -41.46 12.22 1.95
C HIS A 58 -42.94 12.20 2.37
N PHE A 59 -43.84 12.54 1.43
CA PHE A 59 -45.28 12.39 1.66
C PHE A 59 -45.65 10.91 1.65
N SER A 60 -46.41 10.47 2.65
CA SER A 60 -47.04 9.15 2.71
C SER A 60 -48.46 9.17 2.16
N TYR A 61 -49.13 8.01 2.01
CA TYR A 61 -50.54 7.97 1.60
C TYR A 61 -51.47 8.72 2.58
N LYS A 62 -51.09 8.85 3.86
CA LYS A 62 -51.82 9.63 4.87
C LYS A 62 -51.75 11.14 4.58
N ASP A 63 -50.69 11.57 3.88
CA ASP A 63 -50.43 12.96 3.53
C ASP A 63 -50.94 13.32 2.12
N ALA A 64 -51.54 12.37 1.40
CA ALA A 64 -52.01 12.52 0.01
C ALA A 64 -52.94 13.73 -0.19
N GLN A 65 -53.71 14.10 0.83
CA GLN A 65 -54.59 15.26 0.80
C GLN A 65 -53.85 16.62 0.65
N PHE A 66 -52.54 16.66 0.90
CA PHE A 66 -51.65 17.81 0.76
C PHE A 66 -50.62 17.65 -0.37
N PHE A 67 -50.67 16.54 -1.13
CA PHE A 67 -49.76 16.26 -2.23
C PHE A 67 -50.32 16.81 -3.55
N PHE A 68 -49.63 17.78 -4.15
CA PHE A 68 -50.06 18.50 -5.36
C PHE A 68 -48.90 18.68 -6.35
N GLY A 69 -49.20 19.16 -7.57
CA GLY A 69 -48.20 19.53 -8.57
C GLY A 69 -47.48 18.33 -9.21
N ARG A 70 -48.06 17.13 -9.15
CA ARG A 70 -47.59 15.89 -9.82
C ARG A 70 -48.73 15.10 -10.46
N GLU A 71 -49.90 15.69 -10.59
CA GLU A 71 -51.14 15.04 -11.02
C GLU A 71 -50.99 14.40 -12.42
N ILE A 72 -50.28 15.06 -13.35
CA ILE A 72 -50.00 14.54 -14.69
C ILE A 72 -49.11 13.29 -14.65
N PHE A 73 -48.03 13.31 -13.85
CA PHE A 73 -47.13 12.17 -13.71
C PHE A 73 -47.78 10.99 -12.98
N VAL A 74 -48.61 11.28 -11.96
CA VAL A 74 -49.39 10.26 -11.25
C VAL A 74 -50.44 9.61 -12.17
N GLU A 75 -51.00 10.37 -13.10
CA GLU A 75 -51.89 9.88 -14.15
C GLU A 75 -51.16 8.98 -15.16
N GLU A 76 -49.97 9.36 -15.62
CA GLU A 76 -49.12 8.53 -16.47
C GLU A 76 -48.76 7.20 -15.76
N LEU A 77 -48.26 7.27 -14.53
CA LEU A 77 -47.88 6.11 -13.73
C LEU A 77 -49.08 5.18 -13.45
N PHE A 78 -50.26 5.73 -13.19
CA PHE A 78 -51.50 4.97 -13.01
C PHE A 78 -51.96 4.26 -14.29
N ARG A 79 -51.61 4.75 -15.49
CA ARG A 79 -51.86 4.04 -16.75
C ARG A 79 -50.86 2.91 -16.98
N VAL A 80 -49.58 3.16 -16.76
CA VAL A 80 -48.52 2.15 -16.98
C VAL A 80 -48.70 0.93 -16.05
N ILE A 81 -49.21 1.12 -14.82
CA ILE A 81 -49.49 0.01 -13.88
C ILE A 81 -50.61 -0.94 -14.35
N GLN A 82 -51.40 -0.55 -15.36
CA GLN A 82 -52.41 -1.44 -15.95
C GLN A 82 -51.82 -2.36 -17.02
N THR A 83 -50.66 -2.02 -17.60
CA THR A 83 -50.06 -2.73 -18.74
C THR A 83 -48.69 -3.34 -18.45
N CYS A 84 -48.03 -2.97 -17.36
CA CYS A 84 -46.66 -3.39 -17.07
C CYS A 84 -46.51 -3.97 -15.65
N ASN A 85 -45.87 -5.15 -15.55
CA ASN A 85 -45.65 -5.85 -14.28
C ASN A 85 -44.34 -5.44 -13.58
N PHE A 86 -43.46 -4.69 -14.24
CA PHE A 86 -42.28 -4.06 -13.64
C PHE A 86 -42.15 -2.62 -14.13
N ILE A 87 -42.01 -1.68 -13.19
CA ILE A 87 -42.00 -0.23 -13.46
C ILE A 87 -40.84 0.42 -12.67
N PRO A 88 -39.69 0.63 -13.31
CA PRO A 88 -38.61 1.44 -12.75
C PRO A 88 -38.98 2.93 -12.84
N ILE A 89 -38.97 3.64 -11.70
CA ILE A 89 -39.14 5.09 -11.63
C ILE A 89 -37.76 5.70 -11.37
N ILE A 90 -37.16 6.28 -12.40
CA ILE A 90 -35.79 6.80 -12.37
C ILE A 90 -35.80 8.33 -12.28
N GLY A 91 -35.01 8.91 -11.38
CA GLY A 91 -34.92 10.36 -11.27
C GLY A 91 -33.84 10.82 -10.29
N ALA A 92 -33.51 12.11 -10.31
CA ALA A 92 -32.51 12.71 -9.44
C ALA A 92 -32.82 12.50 -7.94
N SER A 93 -31.81 12.68 -7.07
CA SER A 93 -32.04 12.78 -5.63
C SER A 93 -33.03 13.91 -5.34
N GLY A 94 -33.90 13.76 -4.33
CA GLY A 94 -34.87 14.79 -3.96
C GLY A 94 -36.02 15.07 -4.95
N SER A 95 -36.06 14.45 -6.15
CA SER A 95 -37.10 14.71 -7.19
C SER A 95 -38.55 14.32 -6.83
N GLY A 96 -38.77 13.72 -5.66
CA GLY A 96 -40.08 13.33 -5.15
C GLY A 96 -40.53 11.90 -5.46
N LYS A 97 -39.64 11.01 -5.95
CA LYS A 97 -39.97 9.62 -6.34
C LYS A 97 -40.85 8.88 -5.33
N SER A 98 -40.41 8.80 -4.07
CA SER A 98 -41.13 8.10 -3.00
C SER A 98 -42.48 8.76 -2.71
N SER A 99 -42.55 10.11 -2.67
CA SER A 99 -43.81 10.85 -2.50
C SER A 99 -44.80 10.60 -3.65
N VAL A 100 -44.34 10.59 -4.90
CA VAL A 100 -45.17 10.29 -6.07
C VAL A 100 -45.80 8.90 -5.97
N VAL A 101 -45.02 7.90 -5.52
CA VAL A 101 -45.55 6.54 -5.32
C VAL A 101 -46.50 6.48 -4.13
N PHE A 102 -46.05 6.89 -2.94
CA PHE A 102 -46.82 6.69 -1.70
C PHE A 102 -47.99 7.68 -1.52
N ALA A 103 -47.88 8.92 -1.97
CA ALA A 103 -48.93 9.94 -1.83
C ALA A 103 -49.70 10.25 -3.11
N GLY A 104 -49.18 9.85 -4.28
CA GLY A 104 -49.85 9.99 -5.57
C GLY A 104 -50.51 8.69 -6.05
N LEU A 105 -49.71 7.66 -6.31
CA LEU A 105 -50.18 6.40 -6.90
C LEU A 105 -50.98 5.54 -5.90
N VAL A 106 -50.44 5.29 -4.71
CA VAL A 106 -51.05 4.38 -3.72
C VAL A 106 -52.48 4.77 -3.35
N PRO A 107 -52.83 6.05 -3.07
CA PRO A 107 -54.21 6.43 -2.74
C PRO A 107 -55.21 6.21 -3.89
N ARG A 108 -54.78 6.30 -5.15
CA ARG A 108 -55.62 5.96 -6.31
C ARG A 108 -55.87 4.45 -6.41
N LEU A 109 -54.87 3.63 -6.12
CA LEU A 109 -55.00 2.16 -6.14
C LEU A 109 -55.73 1.59 -4.92
N GLN A 110 -55.81 2.33 -3.82
CA GLN A 110 -56.62 1.96 -2.64
C GLN A 110 -58.13 2.08 -2.88
N GLN A 111 -58.56 2.76 -3.94
CA GLN A 111 -59.95 2.80 -4.40
C GLN A 111 -60.31 1.58 -5.26
N GLU A 112 -59.32 0.72 -5.54
CA GLU A 112 -59.38 -0.43 -6.44
C GLU A 112 -59.02 -1.73 -5.69
N HIS A 113 -59.19 -2.89 -6.31
CA HIS A 113 -58.90 -4.19 -5.69
C HIS A 113 -57.39 -4.52 -5.62
N TRP A 114 -56.61 -3.81 -4.79
CA TRP A 114 -55.17 -4.04 -4.62
C TRP A 114 -54.76 -4.42 -3.20
N ILE A 115 -53.76 -5.30 -3.11
CA ILE A 115 -52.87 -5.48 -1.95
C ILE A 115 -51.63 -4.64 -2.23
N ILE A 116 -51.25 -3.76 -1.31
CA ILE A 116 -50.09 -2.88 -1.48
C ILE A 116 -49.10 -3.15 -0.35
N THR A 117 -47.92 -3.66 -0.70
CA THR A 117 -46.80 -3.81 0.23
C THR A 117 -45.58 -3.06 -0.29
N HIS A 118 -44.64 -2.77 0.61
CA HIS A 118 -43.40 -2.09 0.26
C HIS A 118 -42.23 -2.59 1.09
N PHE A 119 -41.05 -2.55 0.49
CA PHE A 119 -39.79 -2.74 1.17
C PHE A 119 -38.78 -1.72 0.66
N ARG A 120 -37.77 -1.48 1.49
CA ARG A 120 -36.56 -0.77 1.12
C ARG A 120 -35.44 -1.82 1.15
N PRO A 121 -34.68 -2.06 0.07
CA PRO A 121 -33.75 -3.19 0.03
C PRO A 121 -32.77 -3.15 1.19
N GLY A 122 -32.24 -1.96 1.48
CA GLY A 122 -31.27 -1.78 2.53
C GLY A 122 -30.10 -2.72 2.35
N SER A 123 -29.80 -3.43 3.43
CA SER A 123 -28.52 -4.08 3.64
C SER A 123 -28.60 -5.61 3.70
N ASP A 124 -29.82 -6.14 3.81
CA ASP A 124 -30.17 -7.55 3.63
C ASP A 124 -31.50 -7.62 2.85
N PRO A 125 -31.46 -7.52 1.51
CA PRO A 125 -32.64 -7.31 0.68
C PRO A 125 -33.62 -8.50 0.71
N PHE A 126 -33.11 -9.72 0.95
CA PHE A 126 -33.94 -10.90 1.14
C PHE A 126 -34.77 -10.82 2.43
N TYR A 127 -34.19 -10.31 3.52
CA TYR A 127 -34.91 -10.08 4.78
C TYR A 127 -35.94 -8.95 4.62
N SER A 128 -35.54 -7.82 4.03
CA SER A 128 -36.45 -6.69 3.79
C SER A 128 -37.67 -7.08 2.96
N LEU A 129 -37.48 -7.89 1.92
CA LEU A 129 -38.57 -8.44 1.11
C LEU A 129 -39.42 -9.47 1.87
N ALA A 130 -38.80 -10.36 2.65
CA ALA A 130 -39.54 -11.33 3.47
C ALA A 130 -40.47 -10.66 4.50
N VAL A 131 -40.00 -9.59 5.17
CA VAL A 131 -40.83 -8.77 6.08
C VAL A 131 -42.05 -8.20 5.34
N ALA A 132 -41.88 -7.69 4.13
CA ALA A 132 -42.96 -7.13 3.32
C ALA A 132 -43.98 -8.17 2.81
N LEU A 133 -43.60 -9.44 2.70
CA LEU A 133 -44.45 -10.52 2.18
C LEU A 133 -45.17 -11.32 3.28
N ILE A 134 -44.67 -11.34 4.53
CA ILE A 134 -45.22 -12.17 5.62
C ILE A 134 -46.52 -11.63 6.21
N SER A 135 -46.82 -10.34 6.07
CA SER A 135 -48.07 -9.77 6.55
C SER A 135 -48.56 -8.60 5.68
N PRO A 136 -49.09 -8.88 4.47
CA PRO A 136 -49.65 -7.83 3.61
C PRO A 136 -50.88 -7.13 4.22
N ASP A 137 -51.67 -7.85 5.03
CA ASP A 137 -52.98 -7.42 5.54
C ASP A 137 -53.08 -7.34 7.10
N LYS A 138 -52.03 -7.66 7.89
CA LYS A 138 -52.16 -7.90 9.36
C LYS A 138 -51.04 -7.31 10.24
N ALA A 139 -50.77 -6.00 10.17
CA ALA A 139 -49.77 -5.35 11.05
C ALA A 139 -50.34 -4.64 12.31
N ASP A 140 -51.65 -4.45 12.45
CA ASP A 140 -52.29 -3.79 13.62
C ASP A 140 -52.90 -4.79 14.63
N ASN A 141 -52.93 -6.08 14.31
CA ASN A 141 -53.34 -7.10 15.27
C ASN A 141 -52.20 -7.38 16.27
N LEU A 142 -52.11 -6.52 17.28
CA LEU A 142 -51.35 -6.71 18.51
C LEU A 142 -51.80 -7.98 19.25
N ASN A 143 -51.29 -9.14 18.83
CA ASN A 143 -51.21 -10.38 19.62
C ASN A 143 -50.21 -11.43 19.06
N LEU A 144 -49.36 -11.04 18.11
CA LEU A 144 -48.13 -11.78 17.78
C LEU A 144 -46.93 -10.94 18.25
N SER A 145 -46.04 -11.54 19.04
CA SER A 145 -44.86 -10.83 19.52
C SER A 145 -43.94 -10.43 18.36
N GLN A 146 -43.29 -9.26 18.43
CA GLN A 146 -42.32 -8.80 17.42
C GLN A 146 -41.25 -9.86 17.12
N ASN A 147 -40.86 -10.63 18.14
CA ASN A 147 -39.90 -11.74 18.02
C ASN A 147 -40.38 -12.87 17.08
N THR A 148 -41.70 -13.11 17.00
CA THR A 148 -42.29 -14.15 16.14
C THR A 148 -42.26 -13.73 14.67
N GLN A 149 -42.59 -12.47 14.36
CA GLN A 149 -42.51 -11.93 13.00
C GLN A 149 -41.06 -11.86 12.50
N ASP A 150 -40.12 -11.40 13.34
CA ASP A 150 -38.68 -11.38 13.00
C ASP A 150 -38.15 -12.80 12.72
N TYR A 151 -38.52 -13.80 13.53
CA TYR A 151 -38.16 -15.19 13.29
C TYR A 151 -38.71 -15.73 11.95
N GLN A 152 -39.99 -15.47 11.65
CA GLN A 152 -40.61 -15.87 10.38
C GLN A 152 -39.92 -15.18 9.18
N ALA A 153 -39.61 -13.89 9.28
CA ALA A 153 -38.91 -13.14 8.24
C ALA A 153 -37.49 -13.66 8.00
N ARG A 154 -36.74 -13.98 9.06
CA ARG A 154 -35.42 -14.61 8.95
C ARG A 154 -35.51 -15.99 8.30
N LYS A 155 -36.50 -16.81 8.66
CA LYS A 155 -36.73 -18.13 8.07
C LYS A 155 -37.02 -18.02 6.57
N LEU A 156 -38.02 -17.23 6.18
CA LEU A 156 -38.41 -17.05 4.78
C LEU A 156 -37.27 -16.45 3.94
N ALA A 157 -36.55 -15.45 4.47
CA ALA A 157 -35.35 -14.93 3.81
C ALA A 157 -34.24 -15.98 3.65
N GLY A 158 -34.12 -16.93 4.59
CA GLY A 158 -33.27 -18.11 4.45
C GLY A 158 -33.66 -18.93 3.22
N GLN A 159 -34.95 -19.26 3.10
CA GLN A 159 -35.51 -20.06 2.00
C GLN A 159 -35.38 -19.38 0.63
N PHE A 160 -35.51 -18.06 0.57
CA PHE A 160 -35.24 -17.28 -0.65
C PHE A 160 -33.77 -17.36 -1.08
N ARG A 161 -32.83 -17.36 -0.13
CA ARG A 161 -31.38 -17.48 -0.41
C ARG A 161 -30.98 -18.90 -0.82
N SER A 162 -31.54 -19.93 -0.19
CA SER A 162 -31.33 -21.33 -0.58
C SER A 162 -32.09 -21.75 -1.84
N LYS A 163 -32.99 -20.89 -2.35
CA LYS A 163 -33.91 -21.16 -3.48
C LYS A 163 -34.88 -22.32 -3.22
N GLU A 164 -35.18 -22.59 -1.95
CA GLU A 164 -36.25 -23.52 -1.53
C GLU A 164 -37.64 -23.02 -1.88
N VAL A 165 -37.82 -21.69 -1.93
CA VAL A 165 -39.04 -21.01 -2.33
C VAL A 165 -38.67 -19.95 -3.34
N THR A 166 -39.33 -19.94 -4.49
CA THR A 166 -39.14 -18.95 -5.55
C THR A 166 -40.10 -17.77 -5.40
N PHE A 167 -39.77 -16.64 -6.04
CA PHE A 167 -40.63 -15.46 -6.01
C PHE A 167 -42.03 -15.70 -6.63
N PRO A 168 -42.20 -16.41 -7.77
CA PRO A 168 -43.54 -16.74 -8.27
C PRO A 168 -44.37 -17.62 -7.31
N GLU A 169 -43.77 -18.57 -6.60
CA GLU A 169 -44.49 -19.45 -5.67
C GLU A 169 -45.06 -18.71 -4.46
N ILE A 170 -44.28 -17.81 -3.84
CA ILE A 170 -44.78 -17.01 -2.71
C ILE A 170 -45.87 -16.02 -3.14
N ILE A 171 -45.77 -15.47 -4.35
CA ILE A 171 -46.80 -14.61 -4.94
C ILE A 171 -48.08 -15.38 -5.25
N SER A 172 -47.99 -16.58 -5.83
CA SER A 172 -49.14 -17.47 -6.04
C SER A 172 -49.83 -17.83 -4.72
N CYS A 173 -49.07 -18.08 -3.65
CA CYS A 173 -49.64 -18.34 -2.32
C CYS A 173 -50.42 -17.13 -1.76
N ILE A 174 -49.93 -15.90 -1.96
CA ILE A 174 -50.65 -14.67 -1.57
C ILE A 174 -51.91 -14.47 -2.44
N GLN A 175 -51.82 -14.80 -3.74
CA GLN A 175 -52.93 -14.72 -4.69
C GLN A 175 -54.04 -15.75 -4.41
N GLU A 176 -53.71 -16.99 -4.03
CA GLU A 176 -54.69 -18.00 -3.60
C GLU A 176 -55.55 -17.52 -2.43
N GLN A 177 -54.97 -16.74 -1.51
CA GLN A 177 -55.66 -16.16 -0.36
C GLN A 177 -56.51 -14.93 -0.73
N ASN A 178 -56.26 -14.32 -1.90
CA ASN A 178 -56.86 -13.07 -2.34
C ASN A 178 -57.19 -13.10 -3.86
N PRO A 179 -58.01 -14.05 -4.34
CA PRO A 179 -58.13 -14.36 -5.77
C PRO A 179 -58.55 -13.17 -6.64
N ASN A 180 -59.33 -12.23 -6.10
CA ASN A 180 -59.84 -11.07 -6.82
C ASN A 180 -59.01 -9.77 -6.65
N LYS A 181 -57.85 -9.82 -5.96
CA LYS A 181 -56.99 -8.64 -5.78
C LYS A 181 -55.74 -8.73 -6.66
N ARG A 182 -55.24 -7.58 -7.12
CA ARG A 182 -53.88 -7.43 -7.68
C ARG A 182 -52.88 -7.13 -6.56
N ILE A 183 -51.61 -7.47 -6.75
CA ILE A 183 -50.55 -7.26 -5.76
C ILE A 183 -49.59 -6.19 -6.30
N LEU A 184 -49.44 -5.08 -5.57
CA LEU A 184 -48.41 -4.07 -5.80
C LEU A 184 -47.30 -4.23 -4.76
N ILE A 185 -46.08 -4.41 -5.23
CA ILE A 185 -44.86 -4.39 -4.41
C ILE A 185 -44.08 -3.13 -4.78
N ILE A 186 -43.79 -2.29 -3.80
CA ILE A 186 -42.98 -1.08 -3.96
C ILE A 186 -41.60 -1.34 -3.38
N ALA A 187 -40.57 -1.31 -4.21
CA ALA A 187 -39.18 -1.37 -3.81
C ALA A 187 -38.61 0.07 -3.82
N ASP A 188 -38.69 0.77 -2.69
CA ASP A 188 -38.22 2.16 -2.59
C ASP A 188 -36.71 2.24 -2.36
N GLN A 189 -36.05 3.21 -2.99
CA GLN A 189 -34.58 3.42 -2.94
C GLN A 189 -33.80 2.17 -3.35
N PHE A 190 -34.14 1.66 -4.54
CA PHE A 190 -33.57 0.46 -5.13
C PHE A 190 -32.04 0.53 -5.32
N GLU A 191 -31.46 1.74 -5.37
CA GLU A 191 -30.00 1.93 -5.39
C GLU A 191 -29.28 1.35 -4.16
N GLU A 192 -29.98 1.09 -3.05
CA GLU A 192 -29.38 0.51 -1.83
C GLU A 192 -28.80 -0.89 -2.04
N LEU A 193 -29.31 -1.63 -3.03
CA LEU A 193 -28.71 -2.88 -3.48
C LEU A 193 -27.23 -2.72 -3.89
N TYR A 194 -26.83 -1.53 -4.35
CA TYR A 194 -25.48 -1.22 -4.83
C TYR A 194 -24.66 -0.36 -3.85
N THR A 195 -25.21 0.03 -2.70
CA THR A 195 -24.54 0.87 -1.69
C THR A 195 -24.50 0.28 -0.29
N LEU A 196 -25.51 -0.51 0.10
CA LEU A 196 -25.66 -1.05 1.46
C LEU A 196 -25.61 -2.58 1.52
N SER A 197 -25.79 -3.28 0.39
CA SER A 197 -25.64 -4.74 0.33
C SER A 197 -24.19 -5.17 0.58
N LYS A 198 -24.02 -6.37 1.17
CA LYS A 198 -22.72 -6.87 1.65
C LYS A 198 -21.68 -7.03 0.54
N ASP A 199 -22.14 -7.42 -0.64
CA ASP A 199 -21.31 -7.83 -1.77
C ASP A 199 -22.12 -7.88 -3.08
N TYR A 200 -21.42 -7.99 -4.20
CA TYR A 200 -22.02 -8.00 -5.54
C TYR A 200 -22.80 -9.31 -5.85
N GLU A 201 -22.43 -10.43 -5.23
CA GLU A 201 -23.08 -11.73 -5.43
C GLU A 201 -24.45 -11.79 -4.72
N THR A 202 -24.57 -11.21 -3.52
CA THR A 202 -25.84 -10.99 -2.82
C THR A 202 -26.77 -10.10 -3.66
N CYS A 203 -26.26 -8.99 -4.21
CA CYS A 203 -27.02 -8.11 -5.11
C CYS A 203 -27.52 -8.87 -6.35
N ARG A 204 -26.63 -9.56 -7.06
CA ARG A 204 -26.97 -10.38 -8.23
C ARG A 204 -28.02 -11.45 -7.91
N THR A 205 -27.80 -12.24 -6.86
CA THR A 205 -28.70 -13.34 -6.48
C THR A 205 -30.08 -12.83 -6.11
N PHE A 206 -30.17 -11.66 -5.47
CA PHE A 206 -31.44 -11.01 -5.18
C PHE A 206 -32.16 -10.53 -6.45
N LEU A 207 -31.44 -9.96 -7.43
CA LEU A 207 -32.02 -9.56 -8.71
C LEU A 207 -32.52 -10.78 -9.52
N ASP A 208 -31.73 -11.85 -9.60
CA ASP A 208 -32.14 -13.09 -10.27
C ASP A 208 -33.38 -13.72 -9.61
N PHE A 209 -33.47 -13.69 -8.27
CA PHE A 209 -34.64 -14.12 -7.49
C PHE A 209 -35.88 -13.25 -7.77
N LEU A 210 -35.76 -11.93 -7.66
CA LEU A 210 -36.86 -10.97 -7.79
C LEU A 210 -37.45 -10.95 -9.21
N LEU A 211 -36.61 -11.18 -10.22
CA LEU A 211 -37.02 -11.32 -11.62
C LEU A 211 -37.60 -12.71 -11.95
N GLY A 212 -37.61 -13.66 -11.01
CA GLY A 212 -38.13 -15.01 -11.20
C GLY A 212 -37.34 -15.86 -12.20
N ILE A 213 -36.03 -15.60 -12.35
CA ILE A 213 -35.23 -16.23 -13.40
C ILE A 213 -34.83 -17.65 -13.00
N ASN A 214 -35.70 -18.59 -13.36
CA ASN A 214 -35.36 -20.00 -13.51
C ASN A 214 -35.29 -20.33 -15.01
N PRO A 215 -34.25 -21.06 -15.47
CA PRO A 215 -34.09 -21.37 -16.90
C PRO A 215 -35.17 -22.31 -17.48
N SER A 216 -36.07 -22.82 -16.65
CA SER A 216 -37.10 -23.81 -17.01
C SER A 216 -38.52 -23.23 -17.20
N SER A 217 -38.74 -21.94 -16.97
CA SER A 217 -40.06 -21.30 -17.09
C SER A 217 -39.94 -19.95 -17.78
N ALA A 218 -40.27 -19.90 -19.07
CA ALA A 218 -40.18 -18.69 -19.86
C ALA A 218 -41.29 -17.68 -19.49
N ASN A 219 -40.84 -16.54 -18.96
CA ASN A 219 -41.49 -15.23 -18.92
C ASN A 219 -42.63 -14.96 -17.92
N GLN A 220 -42.53 -13.74 -17.37
CA GLN A 220 -43.53 -12.93 -16.67
C GLN A 220 -43.80 -13.23 -15.18
N LEU A 221 -43.77 -12.16 -14.38
CA LEU A 221 -44.51 -12.08 -13.12
C LEU A 221 -45.99 -12.43 -13.39
N PRO A 222 -46.69 -13.12 -12.46
CA PRO A 222 -48.12 -13.37 -12.59
C PRO A 222 -48.88 -12.10 -12.97
N SER A 223 -49.86 -12.19 -13.88
CA SER A 223 -50.58 -11.03 -14.44
C SER A 223 -51.26 -10.14 -13.38
N SER A 224 -51.48 -10.67 -12.18
CA SER A 224 -52.02 -9.95 -11.03
C SER A 224 -50.98 -9.11 -10.26
N THR A 225 -49.67 -9.26 -10.51
CA THR A 225 -48.60 -8.68 -9.69
C THR A 225 -47.80 -7.62 -10.43
N VAL A 226 -47.59 -6.47 -9.79
CA VAL A 226 -46.77 -5.37 -10.30
C VAL A 226 -45.72 -4.96 -9.27
N LEU A 227 -44.48 -4.81 -9.73
CA LEU A 227 -43.35 -4.34 -8.96
C LEU A 227 -42.94 -2.93 -9.42
N VAL A 228 -43.10 -1.93 -8.56
CA VAL A 228 -42.64 -0.56 -8.77
C VAL A 228 -41.32 -0.37 -8.04
N ALA A 229 -40.24 0.02 -8.72
CA ALA A 229 -38.93 0.24 -8.12
C ALA A 229 -38.51 1.70 -8.28
N THR A 230 -38.31 2.44 -7.19
CA THR A 230 -37.78 3.82 -7.27
C THR A 230 -36.26 3.78 -7.25
N MET A 231 -35.58 4.45 -8.17
CA MET A 231 -34.11 4.45 -8.21
C MET A 231 -33.52 5.81 -8.61
N ARG A 232 -32.34 6.14 -8.09
CA ARG A 232 -31.54 7.27 -8.57
C ARG A 232 -30.96 7.03 -9.96
N ALA A 233 -30.98 8.08 -10.80
CA ALA A 233 -30.38 8.06 -12.13
C ALA A 233 -28.87 7.71 -12.12
N ASP A 234 -28.13 8.20 -11.13
CA ASP A 234 -26.68 7.99 -10.96
C ASP A 234 -26.27 6.53 -10.66
N PHE A 235 -27.22 5.61 -10.58
CA PHE A 235 -27.01 4.17 -10.35
C PHE A 235 -27.46 3.30 -11.53
N LEU A 236 -27.92 3.93 -12.62
CA LEU A 236 -28.37 3.23 -13.82
C LEU A 236 -27.20 2.49 -14.51
N ASP A 237 -25.99 3.04 -14.45
CA ASP A 237 -24.75 2.40 -14.91
C ASP A 237 -24.53 1.03 -14.24
N LYS A 238 -24.62 0.97 -12.90
CA LYS A 238 -24.48 -0.26 -12.11
C LYS A 238 -25.61 -1.24 -12.39
N ALA A 239 -26.84 -0.73 -12.53
CA ALA A 239 -28.01 -1.53 -12.83
C ALA A 239 -27.93 -2.21 -14.21
N LEU A 240 -27.34 -1.53 -15.20
CA LEU A 240 -27.13 -2.06 -16.55
C LEU A 240 -26.05 -3.16 -16.62
N LEU A 241 -25.15 -3.27 -15.63
CA LEU A 241 -24.20 -4.39 -15.54
C LEU A 241 -24.90 -5.74 -15.34
N HIS A 242 -26.10 -5.75 -14.76
CA HIS A 242 -26.89 -6.96 -14.57
C HIS A 242 -27.79 -7.23 -15.78
N ARG A 243 -27.29 -8.02 -16.75
CA ARG A 243 -27.93 -8.24 -18.07
C ARG A 243 -29.44 -8.50 -18.02
N SER A 244 -29.91 -9.34 -17.10
CA SER A 244 -31.32 -9.67 -16.98
C SER A 244 -32.17 -8.52 -16.43
N PHE A 245 -31.58 -7.68 -15.56
CA PHE A 245 -32.24 -6.48 -15.05
C PHE A 245 -32.24 -5.37 -16.11
N ALA A 246 -31.16 -5.21 -16.86
CA ALA A 246 -31.07 -4.31 -18.02
C ALA A 246 -32.17 -4.56 -19.07
N ASN A 247 -32.61 -5.81 -19.24
CA ASN A 247 -33.72 -6.14 -20.14
C ASN A 247 -35.07 -5.59 -19.68
N VAL A 248 -35.36 -5.61 -18.37
CA VAL A 248 -36.63 -5.10 -17.81
C VAL A 248 -36.61 -3.60 -17.55
N LEU A 249 -35.43 -2.99 -17.42
CA LEU A 249 -35.24 -1.54 -17.32
C LEU A 249 -35.62 -0.76 -18.59
N LYS A 250 -35.91 -1.43 -19.72
CA LYS A 250 -36.29 -0.78 -20.98
C LYS A 250 -37.61 0.00 -20.94
N ASN A 251 -38.49 -0.33 -19.98
CA ASN A 251 -39.79 0.30 -19.80
C ASN A 251 -39.77 1.26 -18.60
N ASP A 252 -38.70 2.04 -18.43
CA ASP A 252 -38.54 2.93 -17.29
C ASP A 252 -39.21 4.30 -17.47
N ILE A 253 -39.75 4.84 -16.37
CA ILE A 253 -40.40 6.15 -16.34
C ILE A 253 -39.43 7.14 -15.69
N LYS A 254 -39.17 8.25 -16.36
CA LYS A 254 -38.23 9.28 -15.89
C LYS A 254 -38.97 10.39 -15.12
N LEU A 255 -38.76 10.48 -13.81
CA LEU A 255 -39.27 11.59 -13.00
C LEU A 255 -38.33 12.81 -13.11
N GLY A 256 -38.68 13.74 -14.00
CA GLY A 256 -37.97 15.01 -14.20
C GLY A 256 -38.13 16.00 -13.04
N ALA A 257 -37.40 17.12 -13.12
CA ALA A 257 -37.63 18.27 -12.25
C ALA A 257 -39.06 18.83 -12.44
N MET A 258 -39.60 19.49 -11.42
CA MET A 258 -40.89 20.18 -11.53
C MET A 258 -40.74 21.46 -12.36
N ASN A 259 -41.73 21.78 -13.18
CA ASN A 259 -41.85 23.08 -13.84
C ASN A 259 -42.43 24.16 -12.90
N ARG A 260 -42.43 25.43 -13.32
CA ARG A 260 -42.94 26.56 -12.52
C ARG A 260 -44.37 26.36 -12.00
N GLU A 261 -45.28 25.84 -12.82
CA GLU A 261 -46.68 25.67 -12.43
C GLU A 261 -46.87 24.48 -11.48
N GLU A 262 -46.12 23.39 -11.65
CA GLU A 262 -46.05 22.29 -10.68
C GLU A 262 -45.51 22.81 -9.32
N LEU A 263 -44.41 23.57 -9.31
CA LEU A 263 -43.84 24.17 -8.10
C LEU A 263 -44.81 25.12 -7.42
N LYS A 264 -45.47 26.00 -8.17
CA LYS A 264 -46.49 26.90 -7.65
C LYS A 264 -47.63 26.13 -6.98
N GLN A 265 -48.08 25.02 -7.58
CA GLN A 265 -49.13 24.17 -7.00
C GLN A 265 -48.67 23.48 -5.71
N VAL A 266 -47.42 22.98 -5.66
CA VAL A 266 -46.81 22.42 -4.43
C VAL A 266 -46.74 23.46 -3.31
N ILE A 267 -46.42 24.72 -3.63
CA ILE A 267 -46.30 25.78 -2.63
C ILE A 267 -47.68 26.28 -2.17
N GLU A 268 -48.58 26.61 -3.10
CA GLU A 268 -49.83 27.31 -2.78
C GLU A 268 -50.94 26.39 -2.25
N ARG A 269 -51.19 25.26 -2.93
CA ARG A 269 -52.39 24.45 -2.66
C ARG A 269 -52.46 23.83 -1.26
N PRO A 270 -51.36 23.34 -0.64
CA PRO A 270 -51.44 22.77 0.70
C PRO A 270 -51.86 23.80 1.76
N ALA A 271 -51.37 25.04 1.66
CA ALA A 271 -51.80 26.14 2.54
C ALA A 271 -53.23 26.62 2.24
N GLN A 272 -53.58 26.81 0.96
CA GLN A 272 -54.92 27.22 0.53
C GLN A 272 -56.01 26.26 1.03
N LYS A 273 -55.72 24.95 1.05
CA LYS A 273 -56.63 23.92 1.59
C LYS A 273 -56.94 24.10 3.08
N LEU A 274 -56.03 24.71 3.82
CA LEU A 274 -56.18 25.08 5.23
C LEU A 274 -56.53 26.58 5.41
N LYS A 275 -56.98 27.25 4.34
CA LYS A 275 -57.32 28.68 4.26
C LYS A 275 -56.17 29.66 4.54
N VAL A 276 -54.94 29.16 4.64
CA VAL A 276 -53.74 30.01 4.82
C VAL A 276 -53.26 30.52 3.47
N THR A 277 -52.93 31.80 3.41
CA THR A 277 -52.47 32.51 2.21
C THR A 277 -50.99 32.85 2.28
N PHE A 278 -50.39 33.13 1.13
CA PHE A 278 -49.07 33.74 1.03
C PHE A 278 -49.22 35.24 0.75
N GLU A 279 -48.34 36.05 1.34
CA GLU A 279 -48.21 37.46 1.01
C GLU A 279 -47.94 37.67 -0.50
N HIS A 280 -48.44 38.76 -1.07
CA HIS A 280 -48.40 38.99 -2.51
C HIS A 280 -46.96 38.92 -3.07
N GLY A 281 -46.75 38.04 -4.05
CA GLY A 281 -45.47 37.81 -4.71
C GLY A 281 -44.50 36.88 -3.97
N LEU A 282 -44.81 36.42 -2.75
CA LEU A 282 -43.94 35.51 -1.99
C LEU A 282 -43.75 34.17 -2.67
N VAL A 283 -44.81 33.57 -3.22
CA VAL A 283 -44.72 32.29 -3.96
C VAL A 283 -43.80 32.43 -5.16
N LYS A 284 -43.91 33.53 -5.91
CA LYS A 284 -43.00 33.81 -7.03
C LYS A 284 -41.55 33.86 -6.56
N ARG A 285 -41.26 34.60 -5.48
CA ARG A 285 -39.91 34.65 -4.87
C ARG A 285 -39.38 33.26 -4.49
N ILE A 286 -40.21 32.43 -3.86
CA ILE A 286 -39.84 31.05 -3.48
C ILE A 286 -39.51 30.19 -4.72
N VAL A 287 -40.30 30.29 -5.79
CA VAL A 287 -40.03 29.59 -7.07
C VAL A 287 -38.75 30.11 -7.72
N ASP A 288 -38.57 31.43 -7.79
CA ASP A 288 -37.39 32.10 -8.36
C ASP A 288 -36.11 31.73 -7.58
N ASP A 289 -36.19 31.47 -6.27
CA ASP A 289 -35.07 30.99 -5.44
C ASP A 289 -34.73 29.51 -5.67
N LEU A 290 -35.73 28.68 -5.96
CA LEU A 290 -35.53 27.25 -6.23
C LEU A 290 -34.99 26.98 -7.64
N GLU A 291 -35.36 27.78 -8.65
CA GLU A 291 -34.85 27.64 -10.02
C GLU A 291 -33.33 27.84 -10.15
N LYS A 292 -32.71 28.57 -9.20
CA LYS A 292 -31.26 28.78 -9.15
C LYS A 292 -30.49 27.48 -8.90
N GLU A 293 -31.11 26.51 -8.20
CA GLU A 293 -30.53 25.18 -7.92
C GLU A 293 -31.63 24.09 -8.01
N PRO A 294 -31.97 23.61 -9.22
CA PRO A 294 -33.06 22.66 -9.42
C PRO A 294 -32.77 21.29 -8.78
N GLY A 295 -33.82 20.65 -8.23
CA GLY A 295 -33.75 19.33 -7.57
C GLY A 295 -33.89 19.36 -6.04
N ASN A 296 -33.90 20.54 -5.43
CA ASN A 296 -33.93 20.75 -3.98
C ASN A 296 -35.34 20.73 -3.33
N LEU A 297 -36.27 19.86 -3.79
CA LEU A 297 -37.62 19.79 -3.20
C LEU A 297 -37.65 19.51 -1.67
N PRO A 298 -36.75 18.69 -1.09
CA PRO A 298 -36.69 18.53 0.37
C PRO A 298 -36.35 19.84 1.12
N LEU A 299 -35.55 20.73 0.51
CA LEU A 299 -35.25 22.04 1.10
C LEU A 299 -36.44 22.99 0.97
N LEU A 300 -37.19 22.92 -0.14
CA LEU A 300 -38.45 23.66 -0.30
C LEU A 300 -39.44 23.26 0.81
N GLU A 301 -39.72 21.97 0.97
CA GLU A 301 -40.61 21.44 2.02
C GLU A 301 -40.14 21.83 3.43
N PHE A 302 -38.82 21.81 3.69
CA PHE A 302 -38.26 22.24 4.96
C PHE A 302 -38.45 23.74 5.21
N ALA A 303 -38.17 24.58 4.21
CA ALA A 303 -38.38 26.03 4.29
C ALA A 303 -39.86 26.37 4.48
N LEU A 304 -40.78 25.72 3.74
CA LEU A 304 -42.22 25.91 3.90
C LEU A 304 -42.73 25.45 5.28
N THR A 305 -42.14 24.38 5.83
CA THR A 305 -42.45 23.89 7.18
C THR A 305 -42.03 24.89 8.26
N LEU A 306 -40.86 25.53 8.14
CA LEU A 306 -40.43 26.60 9.05
C LEU A 306 -41.25 27.88 8.86
N LEU A 307 -41.58 28.23 7.61
CA LEU A 307 -42.41 29.38 7.28
C LEU A 307 -43.82 29.25 7.89
N TRP A 308 -44.39 28.04 7.85
CA TRP A 308 -45.68 27.72 8.48
C TRP A 308 -45.70 27.94 10.00
N GLN A 309 -44.57 27.72 10.67
CA GLN A 309 -44.42 27.93 12.12
C GLN A 309 -44.27 29.42 12.48
N ARG A 310 -43.75 30.22 11.55
CA ARG A 310 -43.63 31.69 11.67
C ARG A 310 -44.76 32.45 10.96
N ARG A 311 -45.87 31.77 10.63
CA ARG A 311 -47.07 32.40 10.05
C ARG A 311 -47.65 33.45 11.01
N THR A 312 -48.19 34.52 10.48
CA THR A 312 -48.90 35.55 11.26
C THR A 312 -50.39 35.43 10.94
N GLY A 313 -51.15 34.80 11.86
CA GLY A 313 -52.55 34.43 11.61
C GLY A 313 -52.68 33.47 10.43
N GLU A 314 -53.52 33.83 9.45
CA GLU A 314 -53.76 33.06 8.22
C GLU A 314 -52.81 33.45 7.06
N GLN A 315 -51.67 34.10 7.32
CA GLN A 315 -50.74 34.54 6.27
C GLN A 315 -49.27 34.17 6.53
N LEU A 316 -48.61 33.72 5.46
CA LEU A 316 -47.17 33.48 5.36
C LEU A 316 -46.51 34.71 4.70
N THR A 317 -45.51 35.30 5.35
CA THR A 317 -44.99 36.65 4.99
C THR A 317 -43.56 36.64 4.43
N HIS A 318 -43.23 37.67 3.64
CA HIS A 318 -41.87 37.91 3.12
C HIS A 318 -40.85 38.06 4.25
N THR A 319 -41.22 38.72 5.35
CA THR A 319 -40.38 38.86 6.54
C THR A 319 -40.05 37.50 7.14
N ALA A 320 -41.07 36.68 7.41
CA ALA A 320 -40.85 35.34 7.97
C ALA A 320 -40.01 34.44 7.06
N TYR A 321 -40.21 34.53 5.73
CA TYR A 321 -39.40 33.81 4.74
C TYR A 321 -37.93 34.27 4.72
N GLN A 322 -37.69 35.58 4.82
CA GLN A 322 -36.35 36.15 4.94
C GLN A 322 -35.69 35.82 6.27
N ASP A 323 -36.45 35.69 7.37
CA ASP A 323 -35.95 35.35 8.71
C ASP A 323 -35.54 33.88 8.83
N ILE A 324 -36.31 32.94 8.26
CA ILE A 324 -35.88 31.53 8.20
C ILE A 324 -34.66 31.36 7.30
N GLY A 325 -34.48 32.25 6.32
CA GLY A 325 -33.31 32.30 5.45
C GLY A 325 -33.52 31.74 4.05
N GLU A 326 -34.73 31.87 3.53
CA GLU A 326 -35.08 31.47 2.16
C GLU A 326 -34.87 29.94 1.94
N VAL A 327 -35.13 29.41 0.75
CA VAL A 327 -35.07 27.95 0.51
C VAL A 327 -33.70 27.35 0.84
N GLN A 328 -32.60 27.99 0.40
CA GLN A 328 -31.24 27.44 0.56
C GLN A 328 -30.66 27.64 1.96
N GLY A 329 -30.99 28.76 2.62
CA GLY A 329 -30.48 29.08 3.95
C GLY A 329 -31.30 28.50 5.10
N ALA A 330 -32.57 28.11 4.88
CA ALA A 330 -33.47 27.59 5.92
C ALA A 330 -32.83 26.51 6.80
N LEU A 331 -32.29 25.45 6.18
CA LEU A 331 -31.68 24.34 6.92
C LEU A 331 -30.38 24.74 7.62
N ALA A 332 -29.59 25.63 7.00
CA ALA A 332 -28.35 26.13 7.59
C ALA A 332 -28.59 27.06 8.79
N ARG A 333 -29.60 27.94 8.73
CA ARG A 333 -29.96 28.81 9.86
C ARG A 333 -30.60 28.04 11.00
N TYR A 334 -31.45 27.06 10.69
CA TYR A 334 -32.00 26.16 11.70
C TYR A 334 -30.90 25.36 12.42
N ALA A 335 -29.92 24.83 11.67
CA ALA A 335 -28.75 24.18 12.27
C ALA A 335 -27.92 25.14 13.14
N ASP A 336 -27.75 26.38 12.70
CA ASP A 336 -27.03 27.40 13.46
C ASP A 336 -27.78 27.82 14.74
N GLU A 337 -29.10 27.95 14.68
CA GLU A 337 -29.96 28.20 15.85
C GLU A 337 -29.84 27.06 16.87
N LYS A 338 -29.97 25.81 16.42
CA LYS A 338 -29.82 24.60 17.26
C LYS A 338 -28.41 24.47 17.85
N TYR A 339 -27.38 24.78 17.07
CA TYR A 339 -26.00 24.80 17.53
C TYR A 339 -25.75 25.88 18.59
N ARG A 340 -26.33 27.07 18.45
CA ARG A 340 -26.24 28.15 19.45
C ARG A 340 -26.99 27.85 20.75
N GLN A 341 -28.04 27.02 20.70
CA GLN A 341 -28.77 26.53 21.89
C GLN A 341 -27.96 25.52 22.73
N LEU A 342 -26.77 25.08 22.27
CA LEU A 342 -25.85 24.25 23.04
C LEU A 342 -25.07 25.13 24.02
N ASN A 343 -25.51 25.15 25.28
CA ASN A 343 -25.01 26.04 26.34
C ASN A 343 -23.53 25.83 26.73
N ASN A 344 -22.95 24.68 26.38
CA ASN A 344 -21.61 24.29 26.79
C ASN A 344 -20.66 24.22 25.58
N TYR A 345 -19.47 24.84 25.70
CA TYR A 345 -18.43 24.83 24.66
C TYR A 345 -18.04 23.42 24.19
N ASP A 346 -18.00 22.45 25.12
CA ASP A 346 -17.68 21.06 24.82
C ASP A 346 -18.75 20.36 23.95
N GLU A 347 -20.04 20.69 24.14
CA GLU A 347 -21.11 20.18 23.27
C GLU A 347 -20.97 20.74 21.85
N GLN A 348 -20.69 22.04 21.73
CA GLN A 348 -20.47 22.71 20.46
C GLN A 348 -19.27 22.13 19.69
N GLU A 349 -18.13 21.95 20.36
CA GLU A 349 -16.97 21.28 19.77
C GLU A 349 -17.25 19.82 19.43
N GLN A 350 -18.05 19.10 20.22
CA GLN A 350 -18.47 17.74 19.91
C GLN A 350 -19.34 17.67 18.64
N VAL A 351 -20.27 18.59 18.45
CA VAL A 351 -21.07 18.67 17.22
C VAL A 351 -20.18 18.89 16.00
N LYS A 352 -19.23 19.83 16.05
CA LYS A 352 -18.28 20.05 14.94
C LYS A 352 -17.47 18.79 14.59
N ARG A 353 -17.03 18.03 15.60
CA ARG A 353 -16.32 16.74 15.41
C ARG A 353 -17.20 15.70 14.73
N ILE A 354 -18.45 15.57 15.17
CA ILE A 354 -19.42 14.64 14.59
C ILE A 354 -19.63 14.97 13.11
N PHE A 355 -19.98 16.21 12.77
CA PHE A 355 -20.22 16.59 11.38
C PHE A 355 -19.02 16.35 10.47
N ILE A 356 -17.79 16.62 10.93
CA ILE A 356 -16.58 16.30 10.15
C ILE A 356 -16.46 14.80 9.83
N GLN A 357 -16.86 13.90 10.74
CA GLN A 357 -16.78 12.46 10.52
C GLN A 357 -17.85 11.95 9.52
N LEU A 358 -18.93 12.72 9.34
CA LEU A 358 -20.03 12.47 8.40
C LEU A 358 -19.84 13.13 7.03
N ILE A 359 -18.62 13.60 6.71
CA ILE A 359 -18.29 14.24 5.43
C ILE A 359 -17.18 13.47 4.72
N ARG A 360 -17.29 13.39 3.39
CA ARG A 360 -16.24 12.94 2.49
C ARG A 360 -15.78 14.14 1.67
N LEU A 361 -14.51 14.49 1.80
CA LEU A 361 -13.94 15.59 1.02
C LEU A 361 -13.78 15.18 -0.44
N GLY A 362 -14.25 16.03 -1.34
CA GLY A 362 -13.99 15.91 -2.77
C GLY A 362 -12.62 16.46 -3.13
N GLN A 363 -11.98 15.87 -4.14
CA GLN A 363 -10.77 16.45 -4.75
C GLN A 363 -11.17 17.43 -5.86
N ASP A 364 -11.99 16.96 -6.81
CA ASP A 364 -12.52 17.76 -7.93
C ASP A 364 -14.06 17.91 -7.90
N THR A 365 -14.74 17.14 -7.06
CA THR A 365 -16.17 17.29 -6.76
C THR A 365 -16.37 18.14 -5.51
N GLY A 366 -17.58 18.67 -5.30
CA GLY A 366 -17.95 19.26 -4.00
C GLY A 366 -17.83 18.26 -2.85
N ASP A 367 -17.69 18.75 -1.62
CA ASP A 367 -17.66 17.91 -0.42
C ASP A 367 -19.05 17.27 -0.21
N THR A 368 -19.08 15.94 -0.05
CA THR A 368 -20.32 15.16 0.03
C THR A 368 -20.53 14.56 1.42
N ARG A 369 -21.75 14.09 1.70
CA ARG A 369 -22.03 13.36 2.95
C ARG A 369 -21.44 11.95 2.94
N ARG A 370 -21.07 11.46 4.12
CA ARG A 370 -20.56 10.11 4.38
C ARG A 370 -21.46 9.40 5.40
N LEU A 371 -21.72 8.11 5.18
CA LEU A 371 -22.30 7.21 6.16
C LEU A 371 -21.20 6.74 7.13
N ALA A 372 -21.40 6.91 8.43
CA ALA A 372 -20.51 6.43 9.49
C ALA A 372 -21.23 5.45 10.42
N THR A 373 -20.45 4.60 11.08
CA THR A 373 -20.95 3.51 11.95
C THR A 373 -20.93 3.88 13.43
N ARG A 374 -21.77 3.20 14.21
CA ARG A 374 -21.85 3.29 15.68
C ARG A 374 -20.50 3.23 16.41
N GLU A 375 -19.58 2.45 15.87
CA GLU A 375 -18.28 2.10 16.46
C GLU A 375 -17.21 3.18 16.23
N GLU A 376 -17.42 4.07 15.25
CA GLU A 376 -16.55 5.24 15.02
C GLU A 376 -16.76 6.34 16.08
N PHE A 377 -17.89 6.30 16.80
CA PHE A 377 -18.26 7.27 17.83
C PHE A 377 -18.15 6.67 19.24
N ASP A 378 -17.58 7.42 20.18
CA ASP A 378 -17.60 7.05 21.59
C ASP A 378 -19.01 7.16 22.21
N LYS A 379 -19.15 6.68 23.45
CA LYS A 379 -20.46 6.67 24.14
C LYS A 379 -21.05 8.06 24.35
N VAL A 380 -20.22 9.12 24.42
CA VAL A 380 -20.68 10.50 24.62
C VAL A 380 -21.14 11.08 23.28
N SER A 381 -20.32 10.96 22.24
CA SER A 381 -20.62 11.48 20.91
C SER A 381 -21.84 10.81 20.29
N TRP A 382 -22.10 9.53 20.59
CA TRP A 382 -23.34 8.89 20.16
C TRP A 382 -24.61 9.43 20.84
N LYS A 383 -24.53 9.89 22.11
CA LYS A 383 -25.66 10.58 22.74
C LYS A 383 -25.94 11.90 22.03
N MET A 384 -24.89 12.63 21.64
CA MET A 384 -25.01 13.85 20.83
C MET A 384 -25.54 13.54 19.42
N VAL A 385 -25.12 12.45 18.76
CA VAL A 385 -25.71 11.98 17.50
C VAL A 385 -27.22 11.76 17.62
N LYS A 386 -27.71 11.16 18.71
CA LYS A 386 -29.16 11.01 18.94
C LYS A 386 -29.86 12.36 19.08
N LYS A 387 -29.34 13.28 19.91
CA LYS A 387 -29.85 14.67 20.03
C LYS A 387 -29.91 15.38 18.66
N LEU A 388 -28.87 15.24 17.84
CA LEU A 388 -28.82 15.80 16.48
C LEU A 388 -29.79 15.12 15.50
N ALA A 389 -30.15 13.85 15.73
CA ALA A 389 -31.16 13.12 14.95
C ALA A 389 -32.58 13.53 15.35
N ASP A 390 -32.82 13.74 16.65
CA ASP A 390 -34.06 14.29 17.19
C ASP A 390 -34.29 15.72 16.64
N ASP A 391 -33.23 16.54 16.60
CA ASP A 391 -33.20 17.85 15.94
C ASP A 391 -33.15 17.77 14.39
N ARG A 392 -33.16 16.57 13.79
CA ARG A 392 -33.15 16.32 12.33
C ARG A 392 -32.00 16.95 11.53
N LEU A 393 -30.84 17.14 12.15
CA LEU A 393 -29.62 17.56 11.43
C LEU A 393 -28.84 16.36 10.88
N VAL A 394 -29.05 15.17 11.44
CA VAL A 394 -28.52 13.88 10.97
C VAL A 394 -29.64 12.83 10.89
N VAL A 395 -29.41 11.75 10.15
CA VAL A 395 -30.30 10.59 10.06
C VAL A 395 -29.56 9.36 10.57
N THR A 396 -30.20 8.57 11.42
CA THR A 396 -29.67 7.28 11.88
C THR A 396 -30.38 6.10 11.21
N SER A 397 -29.65 5.04 10.90
CA SER A 397 -30.15 3.81 10.25
C SER A 397 -29.43 2.56 10.77
N ARG A 398 -29.57 1.41 10.11
CA ARG A 398 -28.81 0.18 10.38
C ARG A 398 -28.20 -0.41 9.10
N ASN A 399 -26.97 -0.91 9.19
CA ASN A 399 -26.26 -1.54 8.07
C ASN A 399 -26.49 -3.06 7.98
N ALA A 400 -25.72 -3.74 7.11
CA ALA A 400 -25.87 -5.17 6.79
C ALA A 400 -25.47 -6.12 7.93
N ALA A 401 -24.72 -5.60 8.89
CA ALA A 401 -24.35 -6.28 10.14
C ALA A 401 -25.33 -5.94 11.29
N GLY A 402 -26.38 -5.16 11.02
CA GLY A 402 -27.33 -4.67 12.03
C GLY A 402 -26.78 -3.56 12.93
N GLN A 403 -25.56 -3.07 12.70
CA GLN A 403 -24.94 -1.97 13.44
C GLN A 403 -25.69 -0.67 13.16
N GLU A 404 -25.89 0.16 14.18
CA GLU A 404 -26.44 1.52 13.98
C GLU A 404 -25.47 2.34 13.10
N THR A 405 -26.01 3.18 12.22
CA THR A 405 -25.26 4.09 11.35
C THR A 405 -25.85 5.50 11.42
N VAL A 406 -25.10 6.48 10.92
CA VAL A 406 -25.48 7.90 10.90
C VAL A 406 -24.94 8.59 9.62
N GLU A 407 -25.72 9.50 9.05
CA GLU A 407 -25.32 10.41 7.96
C GLU A 407 -25.92 11.81 8.13
N ILE A 408 -25.39 12.82 7.42
CA ILE A 408 -25.98 14.16 7.38
C ILE A 408 -27.32 14.13 6.61
N VAL A 409 -28.35 14.78 7.14
CA VAL A 409 -29.71 14.77 6.57
C VAL A 409 -29.76 15.31 5.13
N HIS A 410 -28.99 16.35 4.82
CA HIS A 410 -28.90 16.95 3.49
C HIS A 410 -27.56 17.65 3.26
N GLU A 411 -27.00 17.58 2.05
CA GLU A 411 -25.71 18.22 1.72
C GLU A 411 -25.74 19.75 1.80
N ALA A 412 -26.94 20.35 1.83
CA ALA A 412 -27.10 21.79 2.05
C ALA A 412 -26.46 22.28 3.36
N LEU A 413 -26.40 21.43 4.39
CA LEU A 413 -25.65 21.72 5.62
C LEU A 413 -24.15 21.88 5.35
N ILE A 414 -23.57 21.06 4.48
CA ILE A 414 -22.15 21.14 4.09
C ILE A 414 -21.89 22.42 3.28
N ARG A 415 -22.83 22.84 2.43
CA ARG A 415 -22.67 23.96 1.48
C ARG A 415 -22.98 25.35 2.08
N HIS A 416 -23.95 25.45 2.98
CA HIS A 416 -24.49 26.74 3.44
C HIS A 416 -24.32 27.00 4.94
N TRP A 417 -24.03 26.00 5.78
CA TRP A 417 -23.83 26.22 7.21
C TRP A 417 -22.41 26.75 7.49
N GLN A 418 -22.30 28.04 7.77
CA GLN A 418 -21.03 28.76 7.86
C GLN A 418 -20.10 28.25 8.97
N VAL A 419 -20.64 27.82 10.12
CA VAL A 419 -19.85 27.23 11.21
C VAL A 419 -19.16 25.95 10.75
N LEU A 420 -19.91 25.06 10.09
CA LEU A 420 -19.39 23.81 9.56
C LEU A 420 -18.37 24.06 8.44
N ARG A 421 -18.68 24.94 7.48
CA ARG A 421 -17.75 25.30 6.39
C ARG A 421 -16.44 25.87 6.88
N SER A 422 -16.50 26.88 7.77
CA SER A 422 -15.29 27.48 8.35
C SER A 422 -14.42 26.43 9.04
N TYR A 423 -15.05 25.46 9.73
CA TYR A 423 -14.36 24.40 10.44
C TYR A 423 -13.77 23.33 9.49
N ILE A 424 -14.45 23.00 8.39
CA ILE A 424 -13.91 22.15 7.32
C ILE A 424 -12.70 22.84 6.67
N GLU A 425 -12.84 24.10 6.25
CA GLU A 425 -11.79 24.87 5.56
C GLU A 425 -10.53 25.00 6.44
N GLN A 426 -10.68 25.35 7.72
CA GLN A 426 -9.59 25.43 8.70
C GLN A 426 -8.85 24.09 8.92
N ASN A 427 -9.53 22.95 8.72
CA ASN A 427 -8.97 21.63 8.98
C ASN A 427 -8.77 20.77 7.72
N ARG A 428 -9.00 21.32 6.53
CA ARG A 428 -9.06 20.55 5.26
C ARG A 428 -7.79 19.75 5.00
N ALA A 429 -6.62 20.35 5.24
CA ALA A 429 -5.33 19.66 5.10
C ALA A 429 -5.19 18.43 6.01
N LYS A 430 -5.66 18.52 7.27
CA LYS A 430 -5.64 17.40 8.22
C LYS A 430 -6.64 16.30 7.80
N LEU A 431 -7.81 16.69 7.33
CA LEU A 431 -8.83 15.75 6.85
C LEU A 431 -8.38 14.99 5.60
N ILE A 432 -7.72 15.66 4.65
CA ILE A 432 -7.13 15.02 3.47
C ILE A 432 -6.02 14.04 3.88
N GLN A 433 -5.18 14.38 4.85
CA GLN A 433 -4.18 13.46 5.40
C GLN A 433 -4.83 12.26 6.09
N LYS A 434 -5.87 12.48 6.90
CA LYS A 434 -6.65 11.39 7.53
C LYS A 434 -7.20 10.43 6.48
N ASP A 435 -8.01 10.93 5.53
CA ASP A 435 -8.63 10.10 4.48
C ASP A 435 -7.59 9.31 3.67
N ARG A 436 -6.44 9.92 3.36
CA ARG A 436 -5.30 9.24 2.72
C ARG A 436 -4.78 8.07 3.56
N PHE A 437 -4.59 8.22 4.87
CA PHE A 437 -4.11 7.13 5.73
C PHE A 437 -5.16 6.04 5.95
N GLU A 438 -6.44 6.40 6.10
CA GLU A 438 -7.55 5.43 6.17
C GLU A 438 -7.63 4.59 4.89
N ARG A 439 -7.53 5.24 3.71
CA ARG A 439 -7.56 4.57 2.40
C ARG A 439 -6.38 3.62 2.20
N LEU A 440 -5.17 4.04 2.56
CA LEU A 440 -3.97 3.19 2.48
C LEU A 440 -4.03 2.02 3.47
N ALA A 441 -4.59 2.23 4.66
CA ALA A 441 -4.81 1.16 5.63
C ALA A 441 -5.85 0.14 5.15
N LYS A 442 -6.91 0.61 4.48
CA LYS A 442 -7.92 -0.26 3.87
C LYS A 442 -7.35 -1.05 2.68
N GLU A 443 -6.57 -0.41 1.82
CA GLU A 443 -5.84 -1.11 0.76
C GLU A 443 -4.89 -2.17 1.33
N TRP A 444 -4.15 -1.87 2.39
CA TRP A 444 -3.29 -2.84 3.08
C TRP A 444 -4.08 -4.04 3.63
N GLU A 445 -5.26 -3.81 4.22
CA GLU A 445 -6.16 -4.89 4.66
C GLU A 445 -6.64 -5.76 3.49
N ASP A 446 -7.13 -5.13 2.41
CA ASP A 446 -7.63 -5.81 1.21
C ASP A 446 -6.53 -6.62 0.51
N LYS A 447 -5.26 -6.18 0.65
CA LYS A 447 -4.05 -6.92 0.23
C LYS A 447 -3.53 -7.88 1.31
N LYS A 448 -4.41 -8.38 2.18
CA LYS A 448 -4.13 -9.38 3.24
C LYS A 448 -2.99 -8.99 4.18
N LYS A 449 -2.90 -7.71 4.52
CA LYS A 449 -1.85 -7.11 5.37
C LYS A 449 -0.41 -7.34 4.85
N SER A 450 -0.23 -7.43 3.53
CA SER A 450 1.09 -7.60 2.91
C SER A 450 2.10 -6.53 3.37
N LYS A 451 3.34 -6.95 3.61
CA LYS A 451 4.40 -6.05 4.10
C LYS A 451 4.71 -4.93 3.12
N ASP A 452 4.56 -5.15 1.81
CA ASP A 452 5.02 -4.22 0.79
C ASP A 452 4.19 -2.95 0.67
N TYR A 453 2.95 -2.99 1.13
CA TYR A 453 2.04 -1.85 1.20
C TYR A 453 2.23 -1.01 2.48
N LEU A 454 3.08 -1.44 3.42
CA LEU A 454 3.41 -0.67 4.63
C LEU A 454 4.16 0.62 4.29
N LEU A 455 3.82 1.71 5.00
CA LEU A 455 4.38 3.04 4.77
C LEU A 455 5.89 3.08 4.99
N GLN A 456 6.58 3.86 4.15
CA GLN A 456 8.04 4.02 4.21
C GLN A 456 8.45 5.48 4.02
N GLY A 457 9.70 5.79 4.42
CA GLY A 457 10.34 7.09 4.20
C GLY A 457 9.48 8.28 4.68
N LYS A 458 9.26 9.24 3.78
CA LYS A 458 8.49 10.47 4.04
C LYS A 458 7.05 10.17 4.48
N GLN A 459 6.36 9.23 3.84
CA GLN A 459 4.95 8.92 4.15
C GLN A 459 4.78 8.35 5.57
N LEU A 460 5.74 7.53 6.03
CA LEU A 460 5.74 7.03 7.40
C LEU A 460 6.02 8.15 8.41
N ASN A 461 6.95 9.07 8.12
CA ASN A 461 7.17 10.23 8.98
C ASN A 461 5.90 11.11 9.07
N GLU A 462 5.23 11.38 7.94
CA GLU A 462 3.95 12.12 7.88
C GLU A 462 2.88 11.43 8.75
N ALA A 463 2.71 10.12 8.62
CA ALA A 463 1.75 9.34 9.40
C ALA A 463 2.08 9.31 10.91
N GLN A 464 3.37 9.23 11.27
CA GLN A 464 3.81 9.30 12.66
C GLN A 464 3.53 10.69 13.28
N VAL A 465 3.82 11.77 12.56
CA VAL A 465 3.52 13.14 13.02
C VAL A 465 2.01 13.33 13.16
N PHE A 466 1.21 12.86 12.19
CA PHE A 466 -0.25 12.91 12.27
C PHE A 466 -0.79 12.15 13.50
N GLN A 467 -0.30 10.93 13.74
CA GLN A 467 -0.69 10.11 14.89
C GLN A 467 -0.25 10.73 16.24
N GLN A 468 0.90 11.41 16.29
CA GLN A 468 1.36 12.13 17.49
C GLN A 468 0.57 13.44 17.74
N GLN A 469 0.05 14.05 16.68
CA GLN A 469 -0.78 15.26 16.73
C GLN A 469 -2.28 14.93 16.89
N GLU A 470 -2.64 13.70 17.28
CA GLU A 470 -4.03 13.29 17.54
C GLU A 470 -4.66 14.12 18.66
N THR A 471 -5.30 15.22 18.27
CA THR A 471 -6.43 15.78 18.99
C THR A 471 -7.62 14.84 18.83
N SER A 472 -8.50 14.80 19.83
CA SER A 472 -9.69 13.92 19.87
C SER A 472 -10.70 14.14 18.72
N ASN A 473 -10.42 15.10 17.83
CA ASN A 473 -11.20 15.51 16.68
C ASN A 473 -10.81 14.77 15.40
N PHE A 474 -9.56 14.29 15.27
CA PHE A 474 -8.99 13.76 14.02
C PHE A 474 -8.48 12.31 14.12
N ARG A 475 -8.85 11.60 15.20
CA ARG A 475 -8.43 10.23 15.49
C ARG A 475 -8.58 9.29 14.30
N LEU A 476 -7.56 8.48 14.03
CA LEU A 476 -7.55 7.44 13.00
C LEU A 476 -8.35 6.20 13.44
N SER A 477 -8.85 5.43 12.47
CA SER A 477 -9.48 4.13 12.75
C SER A 477 -8.51 3.14 13.43
N PRO A 478 -9.02 2.11 14.13
CA PRO A 478 -8.17 1.04 14.66
C PRO A 478 -7.31 0.36 13.59
N LEU A 479 -7.83 0.22 12.36
CA LEU A 479 -7.12 -0.36 11.23
C LEU A 479 -5.95 0.54 10.78
N ALA A 480 -6.17 1.85 10.65
CA ALA A 480 -5.11 2.81 10.31
C ALA A 480 -4.05 2.92 11.42
N CYS A 481 -4.45 2.79 12.69
CA CYS A 481 -3.51 2.69 13.81
C CYS A 481 -2.63 1.43 13.74
N ASP A 482 -3.20 0.26 13.45
CA ASP A 482 -2.45 -1.00 13.26
C ASP A 482 -1.51 -0.90 12.05
N PHE A 483 -1.99 -0.38 10.93
CA PHE A 483 -1.21 -0.15 9.70
C PHE A 483 0.03 0.72 9.95
N ILE A 484 -0.12 1.85 10.65
CA ILE A 484 1.00 2.72 11.02
C ILE A 484 1.95 1.99 11.97
N LYS A 485 1.44 1.28 12.99
CA LYS A 485 2.27 0.51 13.94
C LYS A 485 3.11 -0.54 13.23
N GLN A 486 2.53 -1.35 12.34
CA GLN A 486 3.23 -2.35 11.53
C GLN A 486 4.30 -1.70 10.62
N SER A 487 4.01 -0.51 10.08
CA SER A 487 4.96 0.26 9.28
C SER A 487 6.18 0.74 10.11
N ILE A 488 5.96 1.16 11.36
CA ILE A 488 7.02 1.51 12.33
C ILE A 488 7.87 0.28 12.67
N GLU A 489 7.25 -0.87 12.92
CA GLU A 489 7.94 -2.13 13.22
C GLU A 489 8.78 -2.61 12.03
N ARG A 490 8.28 -2.52 10.78
CA ARG A 490 9.08 -2.79 9.56
C ARG A 490 10.31 -1.87 9.48
N ARG A 491 10.16 -0.58 9.78
CA ARG A 491 11.28 0.39 9.79
C ARG A 491 12.34 0.03 10.84
N ARG A 492 11.92 -0.39 12.05
CA ARG A 492 12.84 -0.84 13.11
C ARG A 492 13.61 -2.08 12.66
N ASN A 493 12.91 -3.11 12.18
CA ASN A 493 13.54 -4.36 11.74
C ASN A 493 14.49 -4.17 10.56
N ASN A 494 14.16 -3.30 9.60
CA ASN A 494 15.07 -2.96 8.50
C ASN A 494 16.29 -2.15 8.99
N ARG A 495 16.13 -1.23 9.95
CA ARG A 495 17.27 -0.56 10.60
C ARG A 495 18.20 -1.57 11.27
N PHE A 496 17.69 -2.53 12.03
CA PHE A 496 18.54 -3.56 12.65
C PHE A 496 19.33 -4.38 11.62
N LYS A 497 18.74 -4.72 10.47
CA LYS A 497 19.47 -5.38 9.38
C LYS A 497 20.58 -4.52 8.78
N VAL A 498 20.32 -3.22 8.57
CA VAL A 498 21.31 -2.28 8.04
C VAL A 498 22.43 -2.00 9.06
N PHE A 499 22.11 -1.86 10.35
CA PHE A 499 23.12 -1.74 11.41
C PHE A 499 23.92 -3.03 11.61
N GLY A 500 23.31 -4.21 11.45
CA GLY A 500 24.02 -5.50 11.46
C GLY A 500 25.08 -5.60 10.36
N LEU A 501 24.75 -5.17 9.14
CA LEU A 501 25.72 -5.03 8.04
C LEU A 501 26.75 -3.92 8.30
N GLY A 502 26.31 -2.80 8.88
CA GLY A 502 27.15 -1.63 9.18
C GLY A 502 28.16 -1.83 10.32
N LEU A 503 28.01 -2.84 11.17
CA LEU A 503 28.98 -3.18 12.24
C LEU A 503 30.10 -4.12 11.79
N VAL A 504 29.88 -4.94 10.76
CA VAL A 504 30.90 -5.88 10.25
C VAL A 504 32.06 -5.15 9.57
N LEU A 505 31.76 -4.07 8.82
CA LEU A 505 32.77 -3.27 8.12
C LEU A 505 33.79 -2.58 9.04
N PRO A 506 33.41 -1.84 10.10
CA PRO A 506 34.37 -1.24 11.03
C PRO A 506 35.17 -2.28 11.83
N LEU A 507 34.58 -3.42 12.21
CA LEU A 507 35.30 -4.51 12.89
C LEU A 507 36.33 -5.18 11.98
N GLY A 508 36.01 -5.40 10.71
CA GLY A 508 36.99 -5.89 9.73
C GLY A 508 38.12 -4.89 9.51
N LEU A 509 37.80 -3.58 9.45
CA LEU A 509 38.78 -2.53 9.23
C LEU A 509 39.72 -2.33 10.43
N THR A 510 39.25 -2.41 11.67
CA THR A 510 40.12 -2.31 12.85
C THR A 510 41.06 -3.51 12.99
N ILE A 511 40.59 -4.72 12.69
CA ILE A 511 41.44 -5.92 12.65
C ILE A 511 42.50 -5.80 11.54
N TYR A 512 42.12 -5.30 10.35
CA TYR A 512 43.05 -5.07 9.25
C TYR A 512 44.13 -4.03 9.60
N ILE A 513 43.73 -2.86 10.12
CA ILE A 513 44.66 -1.80 10.55
C ILE A 513 45.58 -2.31 11.67
N GLY A 514 45.05 -3.07 12.64
CA GLY A 514 45.84 -3.67 13.71
C GLY A 514 46.94 -4.60 13.19
N ASN A 515 46.62 -5.45 12.20
CA ASN A 515 47.60 -6.34 11.57
C ASN A 515 48.68 -5.58 10.78
N VAL A 516 48.31 -4.51 10.05
CA VAL A 516 49.28 -3.66 9.32
C VAL A 516 50.22 -2.94 10.29
N LEU A 517 49.69 -2.34 11.35
CA LEU A 517 50.50 -1.65 12.38
C LEU A 517 51.43 -2.62 13.13
N ALA A 518 50.95 -3.83 13.45
CA ALA A 518 51.78 -4.86 14.09
C ALA A 518 52.94 -5.31 13.18
N LYS A 519 52.71 -5.44 11.87
CA LYS A 519 53.76 -5.77 10.88
C LYS A 519 54.83 -4.67 10.83
N GLU A 520 54.45 -3.40 10.68
CA GLU A 520 55.41 -2.28 10.62
C GLU A 520 56.19 -2.09 11.93
N PHE A 521 55.53 -2.27 13.08
CA PHE A 521 56.20 -2.24 14.37
C PHE A 521 57.24 -3.36 14.50
N ARG A 522 56.94 -4.58 14.03
CA ARG A 522 57.89 -5.69 14.03
C ARG A 522 59.07 -5.46 13.09
N ILE A 523 58.84 -4.93 11.88
CA ILE A 523 59.91 -4.54 10.95
C ILE A 523 60.84 -3.49 11.59
N THR A 524 60.28 -2.53 12.32
CA THR A 524 61.03 -1.51 13.05
C THR A 524 61.89 -2.11 14.17
N GLN A 525 61.36 -3.06 14.95
CA GLN A 525 62.15 -3.81 15.94
C GLN A 525 63.32 -4.57 15.30
N LEU A 526 63.10 -5.20 14.15
CA LEU A 526 64.15 -5.96 13.44
C LEU A 526 65.23 -5.03 12.86
N ARG A 527 64.88 -3.81 12.41
CA ARG A 527 65.85 -2.76 12.06
C ARG A 527 66.73 -2.40 13.25
N ASP A 528 66.12 -2.10 14.40
CA ASP A 528 66.84 -1.75 15.63
C ASP A 528 67.85 -2.83 16.05
N ILE A 529 67.54 -4.11 15.85
CA ILE A 529 68.44 -5.24 16.13
C ILE A 529 69.60 -5.25 15.13
N ILE A 530 69.33 -5.17 13.83
CA ILE A 530 70.33 -5.21 12.76
C ILE A 530 71.33 -4.05 12.88
N ASP A 531 70.84 -2.85 13.21
CA ASP A 531 71.62 -1.62 13.30
C ASP A 531 72.43 -1.54 14.60
N LYS A 532 71.88 -1.93 15.77
CA LYS A 532 72.62 -1.94 17.05
C LYS A 532 73.79 -2.92 17.05
N GLU A 533 73.68 -4.01 16.31
CA GLU A 533 74.77 -4.99 16.14
C GLU A 533 75.84 -4.56 15.12
N GLY A 534 75.77 -3.33 14.57
CA GLY A 534 76.67 -2.81 13.54
C GLY A 534 78.17 -3.03 13.79
N ASN A 535 78.60 -3.06 15.06
CA ASN A 535 80.01 -3.12 15.44
C ASN A 535 80.45 -4.42 16.17
N ASN A 536 79.55 -5.34 16.52
CA ASN A 536 79.90 -6.54 17.29
C ASN A 536 79.96 -7.80 16.41
N LEU A 537 81.16 -8.25 16.09
CA LEU A 537 81.48 -9.40 15.23
C LEU A 537 81.08 -10.79 15.79
N ILE A 538 80.35 -10.85 16.91
CA ILE A 538 80.26 -12.07 17.74
C ILE A 538 78.88 -12.75 17.68
N ASP A 539 77.75 -12.03 17.63
CA ASP A 539 76.42 -12.67 17.50
C ASP A 539 75.85 -12.61 16.08
N SER A 540 76.40 -13.48 15.24
CA SER A 540 75.90 -13.71 13.89
C SER A 540 74.47 -14.27 13.80
N THR A 541 73.88 -14.71 14.92
CA THR A 541 72.58 -15.38 15.00
C THR A 541 71.41 -14.41 14.87
N ALA A 542 71.55 -13.19 15.37
CA ALA A 542 70.48 -12.20 15.38
C ALA A 542 70.23 -11.63 13.97
N ARG A 543 71.28 -11.24 13.22
CA ARG A 543 71.17 -10.92 11.78
C ARG A 543 70.52 -12.05 10.97
N ARG A 544 70.87 -13.32 11.25
CA ARG A 544 70.23 -14.49 10.61
C ARG A 544 68.73 -14.53 10.91
N LYS A 545 68.34 -14.52 12.18
CA LYS A 545 66.93 -14.55 12.61
C LYS A 545 66.13 -13.37 12.06
N ALA A 546 66.72 -12.17 12.06
CA ALA A 546 66.07 -10.98 11.53
C ALA A 546 65.82 -11.08 10.02
N LEU A 547 66.78 -11.62 9.25
CA LEU A 547 66.58 -11.89 7.83
C LEU A 547 65.47 -12.94 7.60
N GLU A 548 65.48 -14.05 8.35
CA GLU A 548 64.43 -15.07 8.27
C GLU A 548 63.04 -14.49 8.59
N GLU A 549 62.90 -13.66 9.64
CA GLU A 549 61.64 -13.01 9.99
C GLU A 549 61.21 -11.98 8.94
N LEU A 550 62.11 -11.13 8.42
CA LEU A 550 61.76 -10.14 7.39
C LEU A 550 61.26 -10.81 6.10
N VAL A 551 61.89 -11.91 5.68
CA VAL A 551 61.42 -12.70 4.52
C VAL A 551 60.08 -13.38 4.81
N LYS A 552 59.89 -13.97 6.00
CA LYS A 552 58.59 -14.54 6.43
C LYS A 552 57.46 -13.50 6.48
N LEU A 553 57.77 -12.26 6.85
CA LEU A 553 56.84 -11.14 6.86
C LEU A 553 56.52 -10.60 5.45
N GLY A 554 57.28 -10.99 4.42
CA GLY A 554 57.21 -10.38 3.09
C GLY A 554 57.53 -8.88 3.16
N ALA A 555 58.58 -8.53 3.90
CA ALA A 555 59.09 -7.16 4.01
C ALA A 555 60.22 -6.93 2.99
N SER A 556 60.32 -5.72 2.44
CA SER A 556 61.47 -5.37 1.59
C SER A 556 62.73 -5.26 2.45
N VAL A 557 63.71 -6.11 2.18
CA VAL A 557 64.99 -6.13 2.90
C VAL A 557 66.05 -5.19 2.30
N GLY A 558 65.76 -4.52 1.18
CA GLY A 558 66.76 -3.74 0.44
C GLY A 558 67.40 -2.58 1.19
N GLN A 559 66.74 -2.10 2.25
CA GLN A 559 67.19 -1.01 3.12
C GLN A 559 68.02 -1.48 4.34
N PHE A 560 68.35 -2.77 4.44
CA PHE A 560 69.01 -3.37 5.61
C PHE A 560 70.45 -3.81 5.32
N ASN A 561 71.29 -3.75 6.35
CA ASN A 561 72.71 -4.13 6.30
C ASN A 561 72.99 -5.39 7.12
N PHE A 562 73.08 -6.53 6.43
CA PHE A 562 73.40 -7.84 6.99
C PHE A 562 74.89 -8.21 6.82
N SER A 563 75.76 -7.23 6.61
CA SER A 563 77.22 -7.45 6.48
C SER A 563 77.78 -8.24 7.67
N ASN A 564 78.79 -9.06 7.40
CA ASN A 564 79.42 -9.99 8.37
C ASN A 564 78.45 -11.03 8.98
N GLY A 565 77.21 -11.16 8.50
CA GLY A 565 76.24 -12.13 9.01
C GLY A 565 76.61 -13.58 8.71
N ASN A 566 76.38 -14.50 9.65
CA ASN A 566 76.50 -15.94 9.42
C ASN A 566 75.15 -16.51 8.97
N LEU A 567 74.99 -16.54 7.65
CA LEU A 567 73.82 -16.98 6.90
C LEU A 567 74.08 -18.36 6.28
N SER A 568 75.01 -19.14 6.82
CA SER A 568 75.32 -20.50 6.36
C SER A 568 74.15 -21.42 6.65
N THR A 569 73.94 -22.44 5.81
CA THR A 569 72.81 -23.40 5.93
C THR A 569 71.42 -22.76 6.00
N LEU A 570 71.28 -21.54 5.48
CA LEU A 570 70.02 -20.79 5.50
C LEU A 570 69.14 -21.19 4.33
N GLU A 571 67.83 -21.38 4.56
CA GLU A 571 66.86 -21.69 3.49
C GLU A 571 66.02 -20.44 3.16
N LEU A 572 66.33 -19.80 2.03
CA LEU A 572 65.60 -18.63 1.49
C LEU A 572 65.33 -18.80 -0.01
N SER A 573 64.80 -19.95 -0.41
CA SER A 573 64.43 -20.19 -1.81
C SER A 573 63.36 -19.19 -2.27
N ASN A 574 63.57 -18.59 -3.45
CA ASN A 574 62.75 -17.53 -4.05
C ASN A 574 62.59 -16.24 -3.22
N ALA A 575 63.40 -16.02 -2.18
CA ALA A 575 63.32 -14.81 -1.39
C ALA A 575 63.76 -13.57 -2.21
N ASP A 576 63.08 -12.45 -2.01
CA ASP A 576 63.53 -11.16 -2.53
C ASP A 576 64.52 -10.53 -1.56
N LEU A 577 65.80 -10.49 -1.96
CA LEU A 577 66.92 -9.96 -1.20
C LEU A 577 67.48 -8.68 -1.84
N SER A 578 66.78 -8.13 -2.84
CA SER A 578 67.32 -7.10 -3.72
C SER A 578 67.62 -5.78 -3.00
N GLY A 579 68.68 -5.09 -3.45
CA GLY A 579 69.18 -3.84 -2.86
C GLY A 579 69.97 -3.99 -1.56
N ALA A 580 69.79 -5.08 -0.80
CA ALA A 580 70.35 -5.24 0.53
C ALA A 580 71.89 -5.38 0.52
N THR A 581 72.51 -5.09 1.67
CA THR A 581 73.97 -5.21 1.85
C THR A 581 74.29 -6.48 2.65
N PHE A 582 75.13 -7.36 2.09
CA PHE A 582 75.65 -8.57 2.73
C PHE A 582 77.18 -8.67 2.57
N ALA A 583 77.90 -7.54 2.65
CA ALA A 583 79.35 -7.55 2.49
C ALA A 583 80.01 -8.41 3.58
N VAL A 584 80.98 -9.26 3.21
CA VAL A 584 81.64 -10.21 4.13
C VAL A 584 80.69 -11.24 4.77
N ALA A 585 79.43 -11.36 4.32
CA ALA A 585 78.50 -12.34 4.89
C ALA A 585 78.84 -13.78 4.46
N ASN A 586 78.59 -14.74 5.35
CA ASN A 586 78.83 -16.15 5.10
C ASN A 586 77.52 -16.89 4.78
N PHE A 587 77.27 -17.19 3.52
CA PHE A 587 76.17 -18.01 2.97
C PHE A 587 76.59 -19.46 2.64
N ARG A 588 77.70 -19.97 3.19
CA ARG A 588 78.17 -21.34 2.93
C ARG A 588 77.05 -22.37 3.11
N GLN A 589 76.85 -23.25 2.13
CA GLN A 589 75.82 -24.30 2.13
C GLN A 589 74.37 -23.79 2.29
N ALA A 590 74.08 -22.51 2.02
CA ALA A 590 72.71 -22.00 2.01
C ALA A 590 71.89 -22.51 0.81
N ILE A 591 70.57 -22.62 0.97
CA ILE A 591 69.60 -22.99 -0.07
C ILE A 591 68.86 -21.72 -0.50
N LEU A 592 69.33 -21.16 -1.61
CA LEU A 592 68.99 -19.84 -2.16
C LEU A 592 68.47 -19.95 -3.61
N LYS A 593 67.90 -21.11 -3.96
CA LYS A 593 67.34 -21.40 -5.29
C LYS A 593 66.33 -20.33 -5.68
N GLY A 594 66.50 -19.70 -6.84
CA GLY A 594 65.61 -18.64 -7.36
C GLY A 594 65.64 -17.33 -6.58
N ALA A 595 66.51 -17.15 -5.57
CA ALA A 595 66.56 -15.94 -4.76
C ALA A 595 67.01 -14.72 -5.58
N ASN A 596 66.46 -13.55 -5.26
CA ASN A 596 66.74 -12.29 -5.97
C ASN A 596 67.76 -11.44 -5.20
N PHE A 597 69.03 -11.53 -5.57
CA PHE A 597 70.13 -10.68 -5.12
C PHE A 597 70.39 -9.48 -6.05
N SER A 598 69.44 -9.09 -6.91
CA SER A 598 69.66 -7.95 -7.82
C SER A 598 69.96 -6.66 -7.05
N ARG A 599 70.91 -5.84 -7.54
CA ARG A 599 71.38 -4.58 -6.91
C ARG A 599 71.93 -4.72 -5.48
N THR A 600 72.27 -5.94 -5.04
CA THR A 600 72.84 -6.14 -3.70
C THR A 600 74.33 -5.80 -3.64
N HIS A 601 74.79 -5.47 -2.43
CA HIS A 601 76.20 -5.26 -2.13
C HIS A 601 76.74 -6.45 -1.36
N ILE A 602 77.33 -7.43 -2.04
CA ILE A 602 77.76 -8.72 -1.46
C ILE A 602 79.26 -8.97 -1.62
N VAL A 603 80.04 -7.89 -1.73
CA VAL A 603 81.51 -7.89 -1.80
C VAL A 603 82.13 -8.69 -0.65
N ASN A 604 83.15 -9.51 -0.94
CA ASN A 604 83.79 -10.45 0.00
C ASN A 604 82.85 -11.50 0.64
N ALA A 605 81.61 -11.68 0.18
CA ALA A 605 80.72 -12.69 0.73
C ALA A 605 81.13 -14.11 0.33
N ASN A 606 80.80 -15.10 1.17
CA ASN A 606 81.14 -16.50 0.98
C ASN A 606 79.87 -17.34 0.72
N PHE A 607 79.70 -17.82 -0.50
CA PHE A 607 78.64 -18.71 -0.96
C PHE A 607 79.16 -20.14 -1.26
N SER A 608 80.28 -20.58 -0.66
CA SER A 608 80.86 -21.91 -0.88
C SER A 608 79.81 -23.02 -0.74
N ASN A 609 79.68 -23.88 -1.76
CA ASN A 609 78.73 -25.01 -1.78
C ASN A 609 77.24 -24.61 -1.59
N ALA A 610 76.85 -23.35 -1.81
CA ALA A 610 75.44 -22.95 -1.76
C ALA A 610 74.66 -23.42 -3.00
N ASN A 611 73.35 -23.63 -2.87
CA ASN A 611 72.44 -23.82 -3.99
C ASN A 611 71.82 -22.48 -4.37
N LEU A 612 72.23 -21.93 -5.50
CA LEU A 612 71.82 -20.66 -6.10
C LEU A 612 71.26 -20.89 -7.52
N SER A 613 70.74 -22.09 -7.81
CA SER A 613 70.14 -22.39 -9.11
C SER A 613 69.00 -21.42 -9.43
N GLY A 614 69.06 -20.77 -10.59
CA GLY A 614 68.10 -19.72 -11.01
C GLY A 614 68.14 -18.41 -10.21
N ALA A 615 69.13 -18.19 -9.35
CA ALA A 615 69.25 -16.94 -8.58
C ALA A 615 69.58 -15.74 -9.48
N LYS A 616 69.12 -14.54 -9.09
CA LYS A 616 69.33 -13.30 -9.85
C LYS A 616 70.31 -12.39 -9.15
N PHE A 617 71.33 -11.95 -9.86
CA PHE A 617 72.40 -11.05 -9.42
C PHE A 617 72.51 -9.81 -10.32
N ILE A 618 71.39 -9.42 -10.97
CA ILE A 618 71.34 -8.32 -11.94
C ILE A 618 71.77 -7.02 -11.25
N ASP A 619 72.70 -6.26 -11.84
CA ASP A 619 73.30 -5.04 -11.25
C ASP A 619 73.99 -5.24 -9.87
N ALA A 620 74.28 -6.48 -9.42
CA ALA A 620 74.82 -6.74 -8.08
C ALA A 620 76.36 -6.57 -8.01
N SER A 621 76.87 -6.17 -6.85
CA SER A 621 78.31 -6.03 -6.59
C SER A 621 78.86 -7.25 -5.85
N LEU A 622 79.60 -8.10 -6.57
CA LEU A 622 80.12 -9.40 -6.11
C LEU A 622 81.65 -9.47 -6.07
N SER A 623 82.33 -8.32 -6.16
CA SER A 623 83.80 -8.28 -6.17
C SER A 623 84.39 -9.06 -4.99
N THR A 624 85.48 -9.79 -5.26
CA THR A 624 86.22 -10.63 -4.30
C THR A 624 85.40 -11.68 -3.53
N SER A 625 84.17 -11.97 -3.96
CA SER A 625 83.29 -12.96 -3.33
C SER A 625 83.63 -14.39 -3.75
N VAL A 626 83.21 -15.38 -2.95
CA VAL A 626 83.59 -16.78 -3.12
C VAL A 626 82.36 -17.65 -3.38
N PHE A 627 82.30 -18.30 -4.53
CA PHE A 627 81.24 -19.19 -5.01
C PHE A 627 81.76 -20.61 -5.31
N ASN A 628 82.90 -21.01 -4.73
CA ASN A 628 83.51 -22.29 -5.07
C ASN A 628 82.57 -23.47 -4.75
N SER A 629 82.49 -24.40 -5.70
CA SER A 629 81.57 -25.56 -5.65
C SER A 629 80.07 -25.22 -5.46
N ALA A 630 79.64 -23.98 -5.67
CA ALA A 630 78.22 -23.61 -5.61
C ALA A 630 77.45 -24.10 -6.86
N ASP A 631 76.16 -24.38 -6.72
CA ASP A 631 75.27 -24.58 -7.87
C ASP A 631 74.66 -23.25 -8.29
N LEU A 632 75.06 -22.74 -9.44
CA LEU A 632 74.64 -21.48 -10.06
C LEU A 632 73.97 -21.74 -11.42
N SER A 633 73.44 -22.95 -11.62
CA SER A 633 72.78 -23.30 -12.88
C SER A 633 71.58 -22.39 -13.18
N GLY A 634 71.56 -21.80 -14.37
CA GLY A 634 70.53 -20.83 -14.77
C GLY A 634 70.55 -19.49 -14.00
N ALA A 635 71.58 -19.19 -13.22
CA ALA A 635 71.68 -17.92 -12.50
C ALA A 635 71.95 -16.73 -13.45
N ASP A 636 71.39 -15.56 -13.15
CA ASP A 636 71.46 -14.37 -13.99
C ASP A 636 72.35 -13.28 -13.37
N PHE A 637 73.54 -13.06 -13.93
CA PHE A 637 74.50 -12.05 -13.53
C PHE A 637 74.47 -10.81 -14.46
N THR A 638 73.41 -10.56 -15.23
CA THR A 638 73.37 -9.43 -16.17
C THR A 638 73.81 -8.11 -15.53
N ASN A 639 74.83 -7.46 -16.12
CA ASN A 639 75.39 -6.18 -15.63
C ASN A 639 75.96 -6.21 -14.18
N ALA A 640 76.23 -7.39 -13.61
CA ALA A 640 76.87 -7.52 -12.30
C ALA A 640 78.35 -7.08 -12.31
N HIS A 641 78.93 -6.81 -11.14
CA HIS A 641 80.36 -6.51 -10.97
C HIS A 641 81.09 -7.68 -10.29
N CYS A 642 81.88 -8.44 -11.07
CA CYS A 642 82.47 -9.72 -10.66
C CYS A 642 84.02 -9.71 -10.64
N SER A 643 84.62 -8.61 -10.19
CA SER A 643 86.08 -8.46 -10.14
C SER A 643 86.70 -9.35 -9.07
N SER A 644 87.65 -10.20 -9.45
CA SER A 644 88.35 -11.15 -8.57
C SER A 644 87.42 -12.17 -7.85
N THR A 645 86.21 -12.41 -8.37
CA THR A 645 85.24 -13.36 -7.80
C THR A 645 85.67 -14.81 -8.09
N ASN A 646 85.63 -15.68 -7.08
CA ASN A 646 86.07 -17.08 -7.21
C ASN A 646 84.89 -18.03 -7.48
N PHE A 647 84.79 -18.56 -8.70
CA PHE A 647 83.77 -19.53 -9.11
C PHE A 647 84.33 -20.97 -9.25
N SER A 648 85.52 -21.27 -8.70
CA SER A 648 86.22 -22.53 -8.95
C SER A 648 85.37 -23.75 -8.57
N GLY A 649 85.22 -24.70 -9.49
CA GLY A 649 84.38 -25.89 -9.29
C GLY A 649 82.86 -25.66 -9.26
N ALA A 650 82.37 -24.43 -9.43
CA ALA A 650 80.93 -24.13 -9.44
C ALA A 650 80.22 -24.73 -10.67
N ASN A 651 78.92 -24.98 -10.57
CA ASN A 651 78.07 -25.34 -11.71
C ASN A 651 77.41 -24.08 -12.28
N LEU A 652 77.85 -23.61 -13.44
CA LEU A 652 77.36 -22.39 -14.10
C LEU A 652 76.52 -22.71 -15.35
N THR A 653 76.05 -23.96 -15.47
CA THR A 653 75.29 -24.43 -16.64
C THR A 653 74.10 -23.52 -16.94
N LYS A 654 74.00 -22.99 -18.17
CA LYS A 654 72.96 -22.00 -18.58
C LYS A 654 72.92 -20.69 -17.78
N ALA A 655 73.95 -20.35 -17.00
CA ALA A 655 74.02 -19.05 -16.34
C ALA A 655 74.24 -17.92 -17.36
N ASN A 656 73.73 -16.73 -17.08
CA ASN A 656 73.86 -15.55 -17.93
C ASN A 656 74.88 -14.58 -17.32
N PHE A 657 76.02 -14.40 -17.99
CA PHE A 657 77.09 -13.45 -17.66
C PHE A 657 77.17 -12.29 -18.67
N SER A 658 76.08 -12.04 -19.42
CA SER A 658 76.08 -10.96 -20.40
C SER A 658 76.19 -9.59 -19.74
N LYS A 659 76.93 -8.68 -20.38
CA LYS A 659 77.17 -7.30 -19.87
C LYS A 659 77.90 -7.21 -18.53
N VAL A 660 78.42 -8.31 -17.96
CA VAL A 660 79.11 -8.27 -16.66
C VAL A 660 80.35 -7.36 -16.71
N GLY A 661 80.48 -6.52 -15.68
CA GLY A 661 81.58 -5.61 -15.44
C GLY A 661 82.82 -6.29 -14.86
N TYR A 662 83.99 -6.00 -15.44
CA TYR A 662 85.31 -6.28 -14.87
C TYR A 662 85.56 -7.76 -14.52
N LEU A 663 85.47 -8.67 -15.50
CA LEU A 663 85.82 -10.07 -15.27
C LEU A 663 87.33 -10.26 -15.02
N ARG A 664 87.68 -10.58 -13.76
CA ARG A 664 88.89 -11.37 -13.40
C ARG A 664 88.50 -12.59 -12.54
N PRO A 665 87.64 -13.49 -13.03
CA PRO A 665 87.10 -14.59 -12.24
C PRO A 665 88.05 -15.79 -12.21
N TYR A 666 87.98 -16.57 -11.14
CA TYR A 666 88.60 -17.89 -11.11
C TYR A 666 87.55 -18.95 -11.49
N PHE A 667 87.55 -19.43 -12.73
CA PHE A 667 86.65 -20.49 -13.22
C PHE A 667 87.26 -21.90 -13.16
N THR A 668 88.42 -22.09 -12.52
CA THR A 668 89.15 -23.36 -12.52
C THR A 668 88.25 -24.54 -12.11
N GLY A 669 88.05 -25.49 -13.02
CA GLY A 669 87.21 -26.67 -12.83
C GLY A 669 85.69 -26.43 -12.78
N ALA A 670 85.21 -25.20 -12.94
CA ALA A 670 83.78 -24.84 -12.96
C ALA A 670 83.11 -25.34 -14.25
N ASN A 671 81.86 -25.79 -14.19
CA ASN A 671 81.13 -26.25 -15.37
C ASN A 671 80.38 -25.10 -16.04
N ILE A 672 80.86 -24.60 -17.18
CA ILE A 672 80.29 -23.46 -17.91
C ILE A 672 79.54 -23.84 -19.19
N LYS A 673 78.90 -25.03 -19.22
CA LYS A 673 78.14 -25.51 -20.38
C LYS A 673 76.93 -24.61 -20.65
N PHE A 674 76.81 -24.09 -21.88
CA PHE A 674 75.76 -23.14 -22.28
C PHE A 674 75.69 -21.85 -21.44
N THR A 675 76.78 -21.47 -20.76
CA THR A 675 76.86 -20.17 -20.08
C THR A 675 76.97 -19.05 -21.11
N ASP A 676 76.21 -17.97 -20.95
CA ASP A 676 76.24 -16.82 -21.87
C ASP A 676 77.27 -15.78 -21.40
N PHE A 677 78.40 -15.68 -22.10
CA PHE A 677 79.43 -14.67 -21.88
C PHE A 677 79.43 -13.56 -22.94
N ARG A 678 78.33 -13.35 -23.68
CA ARG A 678 78.23 -12.32 -24.73
C ARG A 678 78.24 -10.90 -24.13
N ASN A 679 78.86 -9.96 -24.84
CA ASN A 679 79.05 -8.57 -24.44
C ASN A 679 79.70 -8.36 -23.05
N PRO A 680 80.81 -9.03 -22.69
CA PRO A 680 81.48 -8.77 -21.43
C PRO A 680 82.17 -7.40 -21.48
N ASN A 681 82.14 -6.63 -20.39
CA ASN A 681 82.86 -5.36 -20.30
C ASN A 681 84.34 -5.65 -19.97
N LEU A 682 85.11 -5.90 -21.03
CA LEU A 682 86.52 -6.27 -21.00
C LEU A 682 87.45 -5.05 -20.83
N ASN A 683 87.37 -4.38 -19.68
CA ASN A 683 88.41 -3.45 -19.22
C ASN A 683 89.70 -4.15 -18.75
N ALA A 684 89.87 -5.45 -19.06
CA ALA A 684 90.99 -6.29 -18.64
C ALA A 684 91.59 -7.03 -19.85
N ASP A 685 92.85 -7.45 -19.71
CA ASP A 685 93.58 -8.19 -20.75
C ASP A 685 92.80 -9.43 -21.23
N LEU A 686 92.47 -9.42 -22.52
CA LEU A 686 91.78 -10.50 -23.24
C LEU A 686 92.50 -11.85 -23.10
N LEU A 687 93.83 -11.85 -22.94
CA LEU A 687 94.61 -13.07 -22.72
C LEU A 687 94.29 -13.70 -21.36
N VAL A 688 94.23 -12.90 -20.29
CA VAL A 688 93.88 -13.35 -18.93
C VAL A 688 92.46 -13.90 -18.90
N TYR A 689 91.53 -13.24 -19.59
CA TYR A 689 90.15 -13.68 -19.74
C TYR A 689 90.05 -15.06 -20.43
N VAL A 690 90.74 -15.23 -21.56
CA VAL A 690 90.76 -16.49 -22.34
C VAL A 690 91.36 -17.64 -21.52
N LEU A 691 92.45 -17.40 -20.79
CA LEU A 691 93.07 -18.40 -19.91
C LEU A 691 92.13 -18.82 -18.76
N ALA A 692 91.41 -17.87 -18.15
CA ALA A 692 90.44 -18.17 -17.11
C ALA A 692 89.29 -19.05 -17.61
N ILE A 693 88.79 -18.79 -18.84
CA ILE A 693 87.78 -19.62 -19.51
C ILE A 693 88.31 -21.02 -19.83
N GLN A 694 89.53 -21.15 -20.34
CA GLN A 694 90.14 -22.46 -20.66
C GLN A 694 90.37 -23.35 -19.42
N GLY A 695 90.51 -22.76 -18.23
CA GLY A 695 90.58 -23.49 -16.96
C GLY A 695 89.25 -24.12 -16.51
N ALA A 696 88.13 -23.78 -17.15
CA ALA A 696 86.81 -24.31 -16.84
C ALA A 696 86.55 -25.68 -17.50
N LYS A 697 85.50 -26.38 -17.07
CA LYS A 697 84.94 -27.56 -17.74
C LYS A 697 83.86 -27.13 -18.73
N ASN A 698 83.78 -27.84 -19.86
CA ASN A 698 82.77 -27.63 -20.91
C ASN A 698 82.80 -26.23 -21.57
N TRP A 699 83.92 -25.50 -21.49
CA TRP A 699 84.06 -24.15 -22.06
C TRP A 699 83.76 -24.07 -23.56
N GLN A 700 84.00 -25.15 -24.30
CA GLN A 700 83.71 -25.28 -25.74
C GLN A 700 82.21 -25.12 -26.08
N TYR A 701 81.33 -25.32 -25.09
CA TYR A 701 79.87 -25.26 -25.24
C TYR A 701 79.24 -24.00 -24.64
N ALA A 702 80.05 -23.01 -24.24
CA ALA A 702 79.55 -21.71 -23.79
C ALA A 702 79.45 -20.71 -24.96
N CYS A 703 78.68 -19.66 -24.77
CA CYS A 703 78.42 -18.64 -25.78
C CYS A 703 79.33 -17.44 -25.57
N TYR A 704 79.96 -16.92 -26.63
CA TYR A 704 80.94 -15.82 -26.51
C TYR A 704 80.89 -14.89 -27.71
N ASN A 705 81.29 -13.63 -27.50
CA ASN A 705 81.49 -12.69 -28.60
C ASN A 705 82.49 -13.23 -29.65
N PRO A 706 82.35 -12.84 -30.94
CA PRO A 706 83.17 -13.36 -32.04
C PRO A 706 84.69 -13.29 -31.80
N ASP A 707 85.19 -12.20 -31.22
CA ASP A 707 86.61 -12.02 -30.92
C ASP A 707 87.15 -13.03 -29.88
N VAL A 708 86.31 -13.38 -28.90
CA VAL A 708 86.62 -14.36 -27.86
C VAL A 708 86.61 -15.77 -28.45
N ARG A 709 85.60 -16.14 -29.27
CA ARG A 709 85.60 -17.43 -29.99
C ARG A 709 86.84 -17.59 -30.87
N LYS A 710 87.24 -16.54 -31.59
CA LYS A 710 88.44 -16.53 -32.43
C LYS A 710 89.71 -16.77 -31.61
N LYS A 711 89.83 -16.20 -30.41
CA LYS A 711 90.98 -16.44 -29.50
C LYS A 711 90.94 -17.82 -28.85
N LEU A 712 89.76 -18.40 -28.64
CA LEU A 712 89.57 -19.76 -28.12
C LEU A 712 89.76 -20.87 -29.17
N GLY A 713 89.91 -20.51 -30.46
CA GLY A 713 90.04 -21.48 -31.56
C GLY A 713 88.73 -22.17 -31.95
N LEU A 714 87.58 -21.55 -31.62
CA LEU A 714 86.25 -22.07 -31.93
C LEU A 714 85.78 -21.58 -33.33
N PRO A 715 84.92 -22.34 -34.04
CA PRO A 715 84.34 -21.91 -35.33
C PRO A 715 83.40 -20.68 -35.14
N PRO A 716 82.82 -20.10 -36.21
CA PRO A 716 81.74 -19.12 -36.06
C PRO A 716 80.58 -19.65 -35.18
N GLU A 717 79.84 -18.75 -34.51
CA GLU A 717 78.76 -19.13 -33.60
C GLU A 717 77.47 -19.44 -34.37
N ASN A 718 76.77 -20.52 -34.01
CA ASN A 718 75.45 -20.85 -34.53
C ASN A 718 74.38 -20.22 -33.62
N PRO A 719 73.56 -19.26 -34.08
CA PRO A 719 72.58 -18.57 -33.23
C PRO A 719 71.64 -19.54 -32.49
N SER A 720 71.29 -20.66 -33.14
CA SER A 720 70.34 -21.64 -32.61
C SER A 720 70.85 -22.55 -31.48
N GLU A 721 72.14 -22.45 -31.11
CA GLU A 721 72.75 -23.21 -30.01
C GLU A 721 72.81 -22.43 -28.69
N CYS A 722 72.77 -21.09 -28.76
CA CYS A 722 72.89 -20.21 -27.60
C CYS A 722 71.55 -19.70 -27.05
N ASP A 723 70.50 -19.72 -27.88
CA ASP A 723 69.16 -19.28 -27.48
C ASP A 723 68.26 -20.46 -27.02
N LYS A 724 68.86 -21.56 -26.52
CA LYS A 724 68.19 -22.80 -26.07
C LYS A 724 68.56 -23.25 -24.65
#